data_AF-A0A812X4Z8-F1
#
_entry.id   AF-A0A812X4Z8-F1
#
_cell.length_a   1.000
_cell.length_b   1.000
_cell.length_c   1.000
_cell.angle_alpha   90.00
_cell.angle_beta   90.00
_cell.angle_gamma   90.00
#
_symmetry.space_group_name_H-M   'P 1'
#
loop_
_entity.id
_entity.type
_entity.pdbx_description
1 polymer ?
#
loop_
_entity_poly.entity_id
_entity_poly.type
_entity_poly.pdbx_seq_one_letter_code
_entity_poly.pdbx_strand_id
1 'polypeptide(L)'
;MTEAPFPRDDDLEAAAAVKKRACHDKWYILYFLLVLTGMVGMAYWALAMEGADIARLLHPADFSGRTCGKGAGVEDKPFLYVCGLASEGYQDGFPKKLDFWSKTCISECPSNNRSDVECIGRPYVLPRAKDCTTDDCIDQANQVQVRRSVTWEVAQAITYQKTYATEPFRGTICAPSWAAPNDLRWQVINGPRSPISSIGEAVGSLETAWPILLAVFVIATVLSMVFLRLMSFYAGLVLFVSLGLGALLTFLAGLWFSIGVFFDPFDQEGWYQLWNPIIRSVYGEWARVLTLFAGLLLVAIGLLLFRAWLHSQERLSAHHSCPLYREAQRRPMGKAGKWAKQWPDKHAEQDYGWQDYSAYYKDAPARQPRRPREPQGPSFPQYDAMVIREPRNGKPENPPPAGPPSAGAGDFLRTVQKLTNNLRRAELRLRKCSEEQHQVNEKWECFQKELKQSFMKEWSRYREYSTKLQGDQEDAKQHQSAAIEEVYKFLADPTQYKSTPTPDAPPKEAVEEWERLMRGAAAEGDDGLSGLLAGALGGAGAREQATKHMLEVLNAHRHGQQRERERTPPRRTAEALQMTPPAPTGHPRSHLVLPPDVGLENPDVAMRPKDEPYMSSPGSRHLLPSPGQRARTAHPRTPLKAQGRQPLQAPSTASSSLAAKLEASREALRSEIPETEEEKADGEDQIIGSLRAASGPPDHIEID
;
A
#
# COMPACT_ATOMS: atom_id res chain seq x y z
N MET A 1 3.52 -37.35 27.88
CA MET A 1 4.62 -37.17 26.92
C MET A 1 4.89 -38.52 26.27
N THR A 2 4.36 -38.73 25.06
CA THR A 2 4.64 -39.93 24.25
C THR A 2 5.92 -39.68 23.48
N GLU A 3 6.98 -40.41 23.83
CA GLU A 3 8.26 -40.37 23.12
C GLU A 3 8.04 -40.63 21.63
N ALA A 4 8.45 -39.69 20.79
CA ALA A 4 8.49 -39.92 19.35
C ALA A 4 9.47 -41.07 19.08
N PRO A 5 9.08 -42.09 18.30
CA PRO A 5 9.97 -43.20 17.98
C PRO A 5 11.22 -42.67 17.30
N PHE A 6 12.39 -43.09 17.80
CA PHE A 6 13.68 -42.77 17.20
C PHE A 6 13.65 -43.11 15.69
N PRO A 7 14.21 -42.24 14.84
CA PRO A 7 14.30 -42.51 13.41
C PRO A 7 15.03 -43.83 13.19
N ARG A 8 14.50 -44.68 12.30
CA ARG A 8 15.12 -45.98 12.00
C ARG A 8 16.46 -45.73 11.32
N ASP A 9 17.39 -46.67 11.45
CA ASP A 9 18.70 -46.59 10.78
C ASP A 9 18.58 -46.43 9.25
N ASP A 10 17.46 -46.85 8.66
CA ASP A 10 17.09 -46.61 7.26
C ASP A 10 16.93 -45.10 6.93
N ASP A 11 16.47 -44.28 7.88
CA ASP A 11 16.33 -42.83 7.73
C ASP A 11 17.69 -42.13 7.86
N LEU A 12 18.62 -42.70 8.64
CA LEU A 12 20.02 -42.25 8.75
C LEU A 12 20.81 -42.59 7.47
N GLU A 13 20.57 -43.74 6.86
CA GLU A 13 21.17 -44.11 5.58
C GLU A 13 20.56 -43.29 4.42
N ALA A 14 19.28 -42.93 4.49
CA ALA A 14 18.66 -41.97 3.57
C ALA A 14 19.17 -40.52 3.76
N ALA A 15 19.53 -40.13 4.99
CA ALA A 15 20.18 -38.84 5.27
C ALA A 15 21.68 -38.85 4.90
N ALA A 16 22.36 -39.99 4.97
CA ALA A 16 23.72 -40.15 4.45
C ALA A 16 23.74 -40.21 2.91
N ALA A 17 22.67 -40.73 2.30
CA ALA A 17 22.38 -40.66 0.88
C ALA A 17 21.77 -39.31 0.47
N VAL A 18 22.12 -38.21 1.16
CA VAL A 18 22.05 -36.86 0.59
C VAL A 18 23.01 -36.83 -0.59
N LYS A 19 22.46 -37.32 -1.71
CA LYS A 19 22.95 -37.32 -3.09
C LYS A 19 23.82 -36.09 -3.25
N LYS A 20 25.11 -36.28 -3.57
CA LYS A 20 26.06 -35.20 -3.93
C LYS A 20 25.27 -34.17 -4.72
N ARG A 21 24.87 -33.07 -4.07
CA ARG A 21 24.06 -32.05 -4.73
C ARG A 21 25.01 -31.49 -5.77
N ALA A 22 24.82 -31.89 -7.03
CA ALA A 22 25.55 -31.32 -8.13
C ALA A 22 25.38 -29.81 -7.97
N CYS A 23 26.51 -29.11 -7.90
CA CYS A 23 26.60 -27.71 -7.53
C CYS A 23 25.90 -26.87 -8.62
N HIS A 24 24.57 -26.80 -8.57
CA HIS A 24 23.74 -25.93 -9.41
C HIS A 24 24.13 -24.46 -9.22
N ASP A 25 24.83 -24.16 -8.14
CA ASP A 25 25.44 -22.89 -7.81
C ASP A 25 26.24 -22.27 -8.96
N LYS A 26 26.96 -23.08 -9.76
CA LYS A 26 27.73 -22.56 -10.91
C LYS A 26 26.85 -21.88 -11.96
N TRP A 27 25.66 -22.44 -12.22
CA TRP A 27 24.72 -21.86 -13.19
C TRP A 27 24.02 -20.63 -12.63
N TYR A 28 23.68 -20.62 -11.34
CA TYR A 28 23.11 -19.45 -10.69
C TYR A 28 24.11 -18.29 -10.58
N ILE A 29 25.39 -18.58 -10.31
CA ILE A 29 26.46 -17.59 -10.35
C ILE A 29 26.64 -17.03 -11.76
N LEU A 30 26.67 -17.88 -12.79
CA LEU A 30 26.75 -17.42 -14.18
C LEU A 30 25.57 -16.52 -14.55
N TYR A 31 24.34 -16.93 -14.19
CA TYR A 31 23.13 -16.14 -14.42
C TYR A 31 23.20 -14.80 -13.68
N PHE A 32 23.62 -14.79 -12.42
CA PHE A 32 23.79 -13.57 -11.63
C PHE A 32 24.81 -12.62 -12.28
N LEU A 33 25.96 -13.13 -12.73
CA LEU A 33 26.96 -12.33 -13.42
C LEU A 33 26.45 -11.79 -14.76
N LEU A 34 25.65 -12.56 -15.50
CA LEU A 34 25.01 -12.10 -16.74
C LEU A 34 24.02 -10.97 -16.47
N VAL A 35 23.17 -11.11 -15.44
CA VAL A 35 22.24 -10.04 -15.05
C VAL A 35 22.99 -8.80 -14.57
N LEU A 36 24.02 -8.97 -13.74
CA LEU A 36 24.85 -7.86 -13.24
C LEU A 36 25.53 -7.12 -14.40
N THR A 37 26.16 -7.85 -15.31
CA THR A 37 26.81 -7.26 -16.50
C THR A 37 25.79 -6.62 -17.44
N GLY A 38 24.59 -7.19 -17.59
CA GLY A 38 23.49 -6.57 -18.31
C GLY A 38 23.02 -5.26 -17.69
N MET A 39 22.87 -5.19 -16.36
CA MET A 39 22.51 -3.96 -15.66
C MET A 39 23.59 -2.88 -15.78
N VAL A 40 24.85 -3.25 -15.57
CA VAL A 40 26.00 -2.33 -15.74
C VAL A 40 26.11 -1.88 -17.20
N GLY A 41 25.89 -2.79 -18.15
CA GLY A 41 25.91 -2.50 -19.58
C GLY A 41 24.79 -1.55 -20.00
N MET A 42 23.56 -1.73 -19.50
CA MET A 42 22.45 -0.82 -19.77
C MET A 42 22.68 0.55 -19.12
N ALA A 43 23.19 0.60 -17.88
CA ALA A 43 23.54 1.86 -17.24
C ALA A 43 24.64 2.59 -18.04
N TYR A 44 25.70 1.89 -18.43
CA TYR A 44 26.76 2.46 -19.26
C TYR A 44 26.24 2.93 -20.62
N TRP A 45 25.41 2.13 -21.29
CA TRP A 45 24.84 2.48 -22.59
C TRP A 45 23.94 3.72 -22.51
N ALA A 46 23.07 3.80 -21.50
CA ALA A 46 22.24 4.97 -21.24
C ALA A 46 23.09 6.24 -21.00
N LEU A 47 24.19 6.10 -20.27
CA LEU A 47 25.10 7.22 -20.00
C LEU A 47 25.95 7.59 -21.24
N ALA A 48 26.34 6.62 -22.06
CA ALA A 48 27.28 6.83 -23.17
C ALA A 48 26.62 7.23 -24.49
N MET A 49 25.42 6.72 -24.81
CA MET A 49 24.83 6.85 -26.15
C MET A 49 23.84 8.00 -26.32
N GLU A 50 23.15 8.44 -25.25
CA GLU A 50 22.15 9.51 -25.37
C GLU A 50 22.73 10.92 -25.25
N GLY A 51 24.06 11.07 -25.15
CA GLY A 51 24.67 12.36 -24.83
C GLY A 51 24.13 12.91 -23.49
N ALA A 52 23.69 12.01 -22.61
CA ALA A 52 23.14 12.34 -21.32
C ALA A 52 24.25 12.97 -20.48
N ASP A 53 24.28 14.30 -20.46
CA ASP A 53 25.21 15.05 -19.64
C ASP A 53 24.86 14.80 -18.17
N ILE A 54 25.57 13.85 -17.54
CA ILE A 54 25.42 13.48 -16.13
C ILE A 54 25.56 14.74 -15.26
N ALA A 55 26.33 15.73 -15.71
CA ALA A 55 26.47 16.99 -15.02
C ALA A 55 25.12 17.72 -14.86
N ARG A 56 24.13 17.54 -15.74
CA ARG A 56 22.78 18.12 -15.58
C ARG A 56 21.96 17.49 -14.45
N LEU A 57 22.25 16.25 -14.07
CA LEU A 57 21.64 15.59 -12.93
C LEU A 57 22.32 15.98 -11.62
N LEU A 58 23.64 16.17 -11.67
CA LEU A 58 24.47 16.43 -10.49
C LEU A 58 24.58 17.91 -10.13
N HIS A 59 24.61 18.77 -11.14
CA HIS A 59 24.77 20.21 -10.98
C HIS A 59 23.47 20.94 -11.32
N PRO A 60 23.13 21.97 -10.55
CA PRO A 60 22.02 22.83 -10.89
C PRO A 60 22.29 23.57 -12.21
N ALA A 61 21.23 23.80 -12.97
CA ALA A 61 21.30 24.62 -14.19
C ALA A 61 20.81 26.05 -13.93
N ASP A 62 21.44 27.04 -14.57
CA ASP A 62 20.98 28.44 -14.59
C ASP A 62 19.70 28.63 -15.42
N PHE A 63 19.25 29.87 -15.57
CA PHE A 63 18.11 30.23 -16.42
C PHE A 63 18.35 29.96 -17.91
N SER A 64 19.61 29.90 -18.36
CA SER A 64 19.99 29.60 -19.74
C SER A 64 20.14 28.09 -19.99
N GLY A 65 19.94 27.25 -18.97
CA GLY A 65 20.10 25.80 -19.06
C GLY A 65 21.56 25.32 -19.04
N ARG A 66 22.51 26.19 -18.67
CA ARG A 66 23.93 25.85 -18.44
C ARG A 66 24.11 25.30 -17.04
N THR A 67 24.91 24.25 -16.90
CA THR A 67 25.21 23.58 -15.63
C THR A 67 26.28 24.35 -14.84
N CYS A 68 25.94 24.79 -13.62
CA CYS A 68 26.86 25.55 -12.78
C CYS A 68 28.12 24.73 -12.47
N GLY A 69 29.30 25.29 -12.77
CA GLY A 69 30.61 24.65 -12.54
C GLY A 69 31.09 23.72 -13.67
N LYS A 70 30.28 23.46 -14.69
CA LYS A 70 30.61 22.52 -15.79
C LYS A 70 30.30 23.05 -17.19
N GLY A 71 29.29 23.90 -17.34
CA GLY A 71 28.89 24.46 -18.62
C GLY A 71 29.81 25.58 -19.10
N ALA A 72 29.86 25.77 -20.43
CA ALA A 72 30.66 26.80 -21.07
C ALA A 72 30.32 28.22 -20.55
N GLY A 73 31.32 28.94 -20.05
CA GLY A 73 31.19 30.29 -19.48
C GLY A 73 30.67 30.34 -18.03
N VAL A 74 30.46 29.19 -17.39
CA VAL A 74 30.05 29.07 -15.99
C VAL A 74 30.90 28.02 -15.23
N GLU A 75 32.07 27.66 -15.76
CA GLU A 75 33.00 26.69 -15.17
C GLU A 75 33.50 27.16 -13.79
N ASP A 76 33.78 28.46 -13.66
CA ASP A 76 34.22 29.07 -12.40
C ASP A 76 33.07 29.43 -11.45
N LYS A 77 31.83 29.04 -11.79
CA LYS A 77 30.61 29.41 -11.08
C LYS A 77 29.84 28.19 -10.59
N PRO A 78 30.33 27.48 -9.53
CA PRO A 78 29.77 26.20 -9.11
C PRO A 78 28.45 26.30 -8.34
N PHE A 79 28.08 27.48 -7.83
CA PHE A 79 26.89 27.64 -6.98
C PHE A 79 25.70 28.20 -7.75
N LEU A 80 24.50 27.66 -7.50
CA LEU A 80 23.24 28.21 -7.98
C LEU A 80 22.67 29.24 -7.00
N TYR A 81 22.44 30.44 -7.49
CA TYR A 81 21.75 31.51 -6.78
C TYR A 81 20.32 31.67 -7.29
N VAL A 82 19.36 31.78 -6.39
CA VAL A 82 17.94 32.01 -6.71
C VAL A 82 17.64 33.50 -6.54
N CYS A 83 17.14 34.15 -7.58
CA CYS A 83 16.87 35.57 -7.55
C CYS A 83 15.58 35.90 -6.79
N GLY A 84 15.50 37.14 -6.29
CA GLY A 84 14.28 37.68 -5.70
C GLY A 84 13.26 38.07 -6.76
N LEU A 85 11.99 38.07 -6.38
CA LEU A 85 10.94 38.64 -7.21
C LEU A 85 10.94 40.16 -7.08
N ALA A 86 11.52 40.87 -8.06
CA ALA A 86 11.73 42.31 -8.00
C ALA A 86 10.45 43.13 -7.72
N SER A 87 9.28 42.64 -8.15
CA SER A 87 7.99 43.33 -7.97
C SER A 87 7.50 43.40 -6.53
N GLU A 88 7.97 42.52 -5.64
CA GLU A 88 7.51 42.46 -4.24
C GLU A 88 8.33 43.36 -3.30
N GLY A 89 9.47 43.86 -3.79
CA GLY A 89 10.42 44.65 -3.04
C GLY A 89 11.28 43.84 -2.06
N TYR A 90 12.10 44.58 -1.30
CA TYR A 90 13.02 44.03 -0.30
C TYR A 90 12.55 44.41 1.10
N GLN A 91 12.72 43.49 2.06
CA GLN A 91 12.52 43.69 3.49
C GLN A 91 13.84 43.33 4.19
N ASP A 92 14.41 44.29 4.91
CA ASP A 92 15.66 44.12 5.67
C ASP A 92 16.84 43.62 4.81
N GLY A 93 16.88 44.00 3.53
CA GLY A 93 17.91 43.57 2.58
C GLY A 93 17.68 42.19 1.95
N PHE A 94 16.55 41.52 2.24
CA PHE A 94 16.14 40.26 1.63
C PHE A 94 14.92 40.46 0.73
N PRO A 95 14.77 39.72 -0.38
CA PRO A 95 13.55 39.77 -1.19
C PRO A 95 12.38 39.16 -0.43
N LYS A 96 11.18 39.74 -0.49
CA LYS A 96 10.00 39.15 0.19
C LYS A 96 9.61 37.78 -0.34
N LYS A 97 9.92 37.51 -1.62
CA LYS A 97 9.62 36.25 -2.31
C LYS A 97 10.72 35.91 -3.30
N LEU A 98 11.04 34.62 -3.42
CA LEU A 98 12.00 34.12 -4.38
C LEU A 98 11.32 33.75 -5.71
N ASP A 99 12.04 33.96 -6.82
CA ASP A 99 11.60 33.51 -8.13
C ASP A 99 12.43 32.31 -8.61
N PHE A 100 11.88 31.11 -8.44
CA PHE A 100 12.54 29.85 -8.82
C PHE A 100 12.79 29.67 -10.33
N TRP A 101 12.18 30.53 -11.15
CA TRP A 101 12.45 30.58 -12.58
C TRP A 101 13.69 31.42 -12.88
N SER A 102 13.98 32.42 -12.04
CA SER A 102 15.16 33.25 -12.15
C SER A 102 16.27 32.74 -11.25
N LYS A 103 17.16 31.93 -11.83
CA LYS A 103 18.30 31.33 -11.14
C LYS A 103 19.55 31.49 -11.97
N THR A 104 20.68 31.75 -11.35
CA THR A 104 21.92 32.07 -12.04
C THR A 104 23.11 31.42 -11.34
N CYS A 105 24.14 31.06 -12.10
CA CYS A 105 25.36 30.49 -11.53
C CYS A 105 26.26 31.60 -11.00
N ILE A 106 26.84 31.41 -9.82
CA ILE A 106 27.78 32.35 -9.19
C ILE A 106 29.01 31.60 -8.63
N SER A 107 30.13 32.32 -8.52
CA SER A 107 31.41 31.78 -8.06
C SER A 107 31.46 31.54 -6.55
N GLU A 108 30.84 32.41 -5.76
CA GLU A 108 30.78 32.32 -4.30
C GLU A 108 29.43 32.84 -3.81
N CYS A 109 28.85 32.18 -2.79
CA CYS A 109 27.59 32.63 -2.20
C CYS A 109 27.76 34.00 -1.52
N PRO A 110 27.01 35.04 -1.92
CA PRO A 110 27.16 36.38 -1.36
C PRO A 110 26.81 36.38 0.12
N SER A 111 27.71 36.88 0.96
CA SER A 111 27.50 37.05 2.41
C SER A 111 26.77 38.34 2.76
N ASN A 112 26.63 39.26 1.80
CA ASN A 112 26.00 40.57 1.99
C ASN A 112 25.25 41.01 0.71
N ASN A 113 24.60 42.18 0.76
CA ASN A 113 23.79 42.72 -0.33
C ASN A 113 24.49 43.77 -1.21
N ARG A 114 25.82 43.73 -1.28
CA ARG A 114 26.62 44.76 -1.97
C ARG A 114 26.87 44.46 -3.44
N SER A 115 26.88 43.19 -3.83
CA SER A 115 27.05 42.77 -5.22
C SER A 115 25.71 42.79 -5.96
N ASP A 116 25.77 43.10 -7.25
CA ASP A 116 24.65 42.89 -8.17
C ASP A 116 24.83 41.57 -8.90
N VAL A 117 23.72 40.89 -9.16
CA VAL A 117 23.70 39.60 -9.86
C VAL A 117 22.70 39.66 -11.01
N GLU A 118 23.09 39.06 -12.13
CA GLU A 118 22.25 38.95 -13.34
C GLU A 118 21.10 37.97 -13.10
N CYS A 119 19.90 38.50 -13.07
CA CYS A 119 18.67 37.77 -12.84
C CYS A 119 17.74 37.95 -14.04
N ILE A 120 17.20 36.85 -14.55
CA ILE A 120 16.24 36.91 -15.65
C ILE A 120 14.90 37.44 -15.11
N GLY A 121 14.42 38.54 -15.68
CA GLY A 121 13.11 39.09 -15.34
C GLY A 121 12.01 38.11 -15.74
N ARG A 122 10.82 38.26 -15.14
CA ARG A 122 9.64 37.57 -15.64
C ARG A 122 9.36 38.01 -17.07
N PRO A 123 8.93 37.10 -17.95
CA PRO A 123 8.47 37.50 -19.27
C PRO A 123 7.32 38.48 -19.09
N TYR A 124 7.44 39.64 -19.71
CA TYR A 124 6.34 40.60 -19.79
C TYR A 124 5.82 40.59 -21.21
N VAL A 125 4.49 40.57 -21.33
CA VAL A 125 3.84 40.55 -22.63
C VAL A 125 3.55 41.99 -23.01
N LEU A 126 4.15 42.46 -24.10
CA LEU A 126 3.81 43.73 -24.70
C LEU A 126 2.78 43.48 -25.80
N PRO A 127 1.48 43.78 -25.58
CA PRO A 127 0.52 43.77 -26.67
C PRO A 127 0.87 44.91 -27.63
N ARG A 128 1.35 44.57 -28.83
CA ARG A 128 1.42 45.52 -29.95
C ARG A 128 0.16 45.36 -30.77
N ALA A 129 -0.79 46.27 -30.57
CA ALA A 129 -1.92 46.41 -31.46
C ALA A 129 -1.47 47.22 -32.69
N LYS A 130 -1.59 46.63 -33.88
CA LYS A 130 -1.43 47.35 -35.14
C LYS A 130 -2.83 47.57 -35.69
N ASP A 131 -3.27 48.82 -35.73
CA ASP A 131 -4.52 49.18 -36.38
C ASP A 131 -4.29 49.14 -37.89
N CYS A 132 -5.01 48.28 -38.59
CA CYS A 132 -4.84 48.04 -40.02
C CYS A 132 -5.62 49.10 -40.81
N THR A 133 -4.98 50.25 -41.08
CA THR A 133 -5.60 51.37 -41.81
C THR A 133 -5.31 51.36 -43.31
N THR A 134 -4.44 50.47 -43.80
CA THR A 134 -4.06 50.33 -45.22
C THR A 134 -4.05 48.85 -45.63
N ASP A 135 -4.19 48.56 -46.93
CA ASP A 135 -4.42 47.24 -47.57
C ASP A 135 -3.45 46.08 -47.20
N ASP A 136 -2.49 46.30 -46.31
CA ASP A 136 -1.47 45.35 -45.84
C ASP A 136 -2.02 44.21 -44.94
N CYS A 137 -3.30 44.23 -44.56
CA CYS A 137 -3.90 43.23 -43.66
C CYS A 137 -5.03 42.41 -44.31
N ILE A 138 -5.01 42.26 -45.63
CA ILE A 138 -5.85 41.27 -46.30
C ILE A 138 -5.11 39.94 -46.21
N ASP A 139 -5.65 39.00 -45.43
CA ASP A 139 -5.18 37.62 -45.48
C ASP A 139 -5.47 37.08 -46.90
N GLN A 140 -4.42 37.01 -47.73
CA GLN A 140 -4.53 36.67 -49.15
C GLN A 140 -5.16 35.28 -49.35
N ALA A 141 -5.10 34.41 -48.34
CA ALA A 141 -5.71 33.09 -48.40
C ALA A 141 -7.25 33.13 -48.35
N ASN A 142 -7.85 34.09 -47.63
CA ASN A 142 -9.28 34.07 -47.32
C ASN A 142 -10.04 35.36 -47.67
N GLN A 143 -9.38 36.40 -48.19
CA GLN A 143 -9.98 37.72 -48.45
C GLN A 143 -10.72 38.34 -47.24
N VAL A 144 -10.43 37.88 -46.01
CA VAL A 144 -11.04 38.45 -44.80
C VAL A 144 -10.25 39.68 -44.40
N GLN A 145 -10.92 40.83 -44.36
CA GLN A 145 -10.32 42.08 -43.92
C GLN A 145 -10.13 42.04 -42.40
N VAL A 146 -8.90 41.78 -41.95
CA VAL A 146 -8.57 41.78 -40.52
C VAL A 146 -8.54 43.23 -40.03
N ARG A 147 -9.60 43.64 -39.32
CA ARG A 147 -9.78 45.02 -38.83
C ARG A 147 -8.70 45.45 -37.83
N ARG A 148 -8.13 44.49 -37.10
CA ARG A 148 -7.10 44.71 -36.08
C ARG A 148 -6.30 43.44 -35.86
N SER A 149 -4.98 43.51 -36.04
CA SER A 149 -4.07 42.43 -35.63
C SER A 149 -3.45 42.77 -34.29
N VAL A 150 -3.59 41.89 -33.30
CA VAL A 150 -2.90 42.01 -32.01
C VAL A 150 -1.76 41.01 -32.00
N THR A 151 -0.53 41.50 -32.08
CA THR A 151 0.67 40.69 -31.92
C THR A 151 1.12 40.75 -30.47
N TRP A 152 1.24 39.59 -29.83
CA TRP A 152 1.76 39.47 -28.48
C TRP A 152 3.27 39.24 -28.54
N GLU A 153 4.06 40.25 -28.17
CA GLU A 153 5.51 40.10 -28.04
C GLU A 153 5.84 39.74 -26.59
N VAL A 154 6.32 38.52 -26.39
CA VAL A 154 6.80 38.08 -25.07
C VAL A 154 8.27 38.44 -24.98
N ALA A 155 8.57 39.53 -24.27
CA ALA A 155 9.94 39.98 -24.05
C ALA A 155 10.42 39.53 -22.68
N GLN A 156 11.68 39.12 -22.60
CA GLN A 156 12.34 38.77 -21.36
C GLN A 156 13.67 39.51 -21.29
N ALA A 157 13.90 40.24 -20.19
CA ALA A 157 15.10 41.05 -20.01
C ALA A 157 15.95 40.50 -18.87
N ILE A 158 17.27 40.56 -19.01
CA ILE A 158 18.21 40.33 -17.91
C ILE A 158 18.23 41.61 -17.08
N THR A 159 17.94 41.49 -15.79
CA THR A 159 17.93 42.59 -14.82
C THR A 159 18.99 42.35 -13.77
N TYR A 160 19.74 43.40 -13.42
CA TYR A 160 20.69 43.35 -12.32
C TYR A 160 19.93 43.58 -11.01
N GLN A 161 19.94 42.57 -10.13
CA GLN A 161 19.33 42.66 -8.81
C GLN A 161 20.40 42.67 -7.73
N LYS A 162 20.16 43.44 -6.66
CA LYS A 162 21.01 43.39 -5.48
C LYS A 162 20.96 42.00 -4.86
N THR A 163 22.14 41.47 -4.57
CA THR A 163 22.26 40.21 -3.83
C THR A 163 21.68 40.31 -2.43
N TYR A 164 21.44 39.16 -1.81
CA TYR A 164 21.07 39.05 -0.40
C TYR A 164 21.98 38.02 0.27
N ALA A 165 22.14 38.11 1.59
CA ALA A 165 23.05 37.25 2.33
C ALA A 165 22.61 35.77 2.24
N THR A 166 23.51 34.93 1.71
CA THR A 166 23.33 33.50 1.49
C THR A 166 24.50 32.71 2.06
N GLU A 167 24.26 31.45 2.32
CA GLU A 167 25.24 30.47 2.77
C GLU A 167 25.26 29.29 1.79
N PRO A 168 26.42 28.66 1.56
CA PRO A 168 26.51 27.47 0.73
C PRO A 168 25.71 26.34 1.37
N PHE A 169 24.69 25.87 0.66
CA PHE A 169 23.85 24.76 1.05
C PHE A 169 24.12 23.57 0.12
N ARG A 170 24.51 22.44 0.71
CA ARG A 170 24.83 21.19 0.01
C ARG A 170 25.90 21.33 -1.09
N GLY A 171 26.77 22.32 -0.95
CA GLY A 171 27.93 22.53 -1.84
C GLY A 171 27.61 23.04 -3.25
N THR A 172 26.35 23.15 -3.65
CA THR A 172 25.97 23.51 -5.03
C THR A 172 24.90 24.61 -5.12
N ILE A 173 24.22 24.95 -4.02
CA ILE A 173 23.14 25.94 -4.02
C ILE A 173 23.43 26.98 -2.94
N CYS A 174 23.16 28.26 -3.20
CA CYS A 174 23.21 29.31 -2.20
C CYS A 174 21.83 29.46 -1.55
N ALA A 175 21.69 29.02 -0.30
CA ALA A 175 20.46 29.21 0.47
C ALA A 175 20.52 30.54 1.23
N PRO A 176 19.40 31.26 1.41
CA PRO A 176 19.34 32.42 2.29
C PRO A 176 19.96 32.12 3.67
N SER A 177 20.78 33.04 4.17
CA SER A 177 21.36 32.96 5.52
C SER A 177 20.27 32.83 6.58
N TRP A 178 20.61 32.32 7.76
CA TRP A 178 19.65 32.19 8.86
C TRP A 178 19.12 33.54 9.39
N ALA A 179 19.78 34.65 9.05
CA ALA A 179 19.30 35.99 9.36
C ALA A 179 18.13 36.45 8.45
N ALA A 180 17.86 35.73 7.35
CA ALA A 180 16.74 36.01 6.47
C ALA A 180 15.39 35.78 7.18
N PRO A 181 14.34 36.55 6.87
CA PRO A 181 12.98 36.27 7.36
C PRO A 181 12.61 34.81 7.12
N ASN A 182 12.04 34.17 8.16
CA ASN A 182 12.02 32.71 8.40
C ASN A 182 11.47 31.81 7.27
N ASP A 183 10.92 32.34 6.18
CA ASP A 183 10.34 31.55 5.09
C ASP A 183 11.25 31.40 3.87
N LEU A 184 12.20 32.31 3.62
CA LEU A 184 12.93 32.32 2.34
C LEU A 184 13.85 31.11 2.20
N ARG A 185 14.58 30.78 3.27
CA ARG A 185 15.46 29.59 3.30
C ARG A 185 14.62 28.33 3.10
N TRP A 186 13.45 28.27 3.72
CA TRP A 186 12.55 27.13 3.63
C TRP A 186 11.91 26.97 2.25
N GLN A 187 11.62 28.08 1.57
CA GLN A 187 11.19 28.09 0.18
C GLN A 187 12.27 27.51 -0.75
N VAL A 188 13.56 27.79 -0.53
CA VAL A 188 14.63 27.15 -1.32
C VAL A 188 14.73 25.66 -1.03
N ILE A 189 14.68 25.27 0.24
CA ILE A 189 14.87 23.87 0.65
C ILE A 189 13.71 22.96 0.22
N ASN A 190 12.46 23.41 0.28
CA ASN A 190 11.26 22.65 -0.18
C ASN A 190 10.60 23.26 -1.38
N GLY A 191 11.36 24.03 -2.16
CA GLY A 191 10.87 24.51 -3.43
C GLY A 191 10.39 23.32 -4.28
N PRO A 192 9.60 23.59 -5.33
CA PRO A 192 9.04 22.55 -6.20
C PRO A 192 10.08 21.60 -6.82
N ARG A 193 11.38 21.93 -6.77
CA ARG A 193 12.49 21.10 -7.23
C ARG A 193 13.21 20.29 -6.14
N SER A 194 12.87 20.47 -4.88
CA SER A 194 13.48 19.77 -3.73
C SER A 194 13.57 18.23 -3.89
N PRO A 195 12.50 17.51 -4.29
CA PRO A 195 12.58 16.06 -4.44
C PRO A 195 13.46 15.60 -5.61
N ILE A 196 13.66 16.46 -6.62
CA ILE A 196 14.52 16.13 -7.77
C ILE A 196 15.99 16.40 -7.41
N SER A 197 16.27 17.51 -6.70
CA SER A 197 17.63 17.82 -6.26
C SER A 197 18.16 16.81 -5.25
N SER A 198 17.32 16.24 -4.38
CA SER A 198 17.78 15.23 -3.42
C SER A 198 18.27 13.94 -4.08
N ILE A 199 17.63 13.51 -5.18
CA ILE A 199 18.07 12.35 -5.95
C ILE A 199 19.39 12.68 -6.69
N GLY A 200 19.47 13.84 -7.33
CA GLY A 200 20.68 14.30 -8.01
C GLY A 200 21.88 14.36 -7.07
N GLU A 201 21.68 14.86 -5.86
CA GLU A 201 22.71 14.88 -4.81
C GLU A 201 23.10 13.48 -4.34
N ALA A 202 22.14 12.57 -4.14
CA ALA A 202 22.44 11.20 -3.75
C ALA A 202 23.28 10.50 -4.81
N VAL A 203 22.98 10.72 -6.09
CA VAL A 203 23.77 10.21 -7.22
C VAL A 203 25.14 10.89 -7.28
N GLY A 204 25.23 12.20 -7.04
CA GLY A 204 26.50 12.93 -7.02
C GLY A 204 27.42 12.49 -5.90
N SER A 205 26.85 12.17 -4.74
CA SER A 205 27.61 11.60 -3.63
C SER A 205 28.20 10.23 -3.98
N LEU A 206 27.56 9.48 -4.88
CA LEU A 206 28.04 8.19 -5.37
C LEU A 206 29.31 8.34 -6.20
N GLU A 207 29.43 9.41 -7.01
CA GLU A 207 30.63 9.67 -7.82
C GLU A 207 31.87 9.92 -6.95
N THR A 208 31.71 10.54 -5.78
CA THR A 208 32.83 10.71 -4.85
C THR A 208 33.03 9.47 -3.96
N ALA A 209 31.95 8.75 -3.64
CA ALA A 209 31.96 7.62 -2.70
C ALA A 209 32.25 6.25 -3.34
N TRP A 210 32.22 6.10 -4.66
CA TRP A 210 32.38 4.78 -5.31
C TRP A 210 33.65 4.01 -4.92
N PRO A 211 34.85 4.61 -4.72
CA PRO A 211 36.02 3.82 -4.34
C PRO A 211 35.89 3.28 -2.92
N ILE A 212 35.25 4.04 -2.03
CA ILE A 212 34.96 3.61 -0.66
C ILE A 212 33.91 2.49 -0.69
N LEU A 213 32.84 2.65 -1.47
CA LEU A 213 31.82 1.62 -1.62
C LEU A 213 32.38 0.33 -2.21
N LEU A 214 33.28 0.42 -3.19
CA LEU A 214 33.98 -0.74 -3.76
C LEU A 214 34.87 -1.41 -2.72
N ALA A 215 35.63 -0.64 -1.94
CA ALA A 215 36.45 -1.19 -0.87
C ALA A 215 35.60 -1.91 0.19
N VAL A 216 34.49 -1.29 0.62
CA VAL A 216 33.52 -1.90 1.56
C VAL A 216 32.93 -3.18 0.96
N PHE A 217 32.59 -3.20 -0.32
CA PHE A 217 32.07 -4.38 -1.01
C PHE A 217 33.09 -5.53 -1.02
N VAL A 218 34.36 -5.25 -1.34
CA VAL A 218 35.43 -6.24 -1.33
C VAL A 218 35.65 -6.78 0.09
N ILE A 219 35.73 -5.90 1.09
CA ILE A 219 35.89 -6.29 2.50
C ILE A 219 34.70 -7.14 2.96
N ALA A 220 33.47 -6.74 2.67
CA ALA A 220 32.27 -7.48 3.02
C ALA A 220 32.24 -8.87 2.35
N THR A 221 32.68 -8.96 1.10
CA THR A 221 32.78 -10.25 0.39
C THR A 221 33.81 -11.17 1.04
N VAL A 222 34.99 -10.64 1.39
CA VAL A 222 36.03 -11.40 2.09
C VAL A 222 35.55 -11.85 3.47
N LEU A 223 34.94 -10.96 4.25
CA LEU A 223 34.39 -11.28 5.56
C LEU A 223 33.28 -12.32 5.48
N SER A 224 32.41 -12.26 4.46
CA SER A 224 31.38 -13.27 4.21
C SER A 224 32.00 -14.64 3.92
N MET A 225 33.05 -14.70 3.10
CA MET A 225 33.79 -15.95 2.85
C MET A 225 34.45 -16.50 4.12
N VAL A 226 35.05 -15.64 4.93
CA VAL A 226 35.62 -16.02 6.24
C VAL A 226 34.52 -16.54 7.17
N PHE A 227 33.36 -15.88 7.21
CA PHE A 227 32.21 -16.28 8.00
C PHE A 227 31.67 -17.66 7.58
N LEU A 228 31.50 -17.91 6.28
CA LEU A 228 31.09 -19.21 5.75
C LEU A 228 32.12 -20.30 6.08
N ARG A 229 33.42 -19.97 6.03
CA ARG A 229 34.48 -20.88 6.44
C ARG A 229 34.44 -21.18 7.93
N LEU A 230 34.21 -20.19 8.79
CA LEU A 230 34.04 -20.37 10.23
C LEU A 230 32.81 -21.21 10.56
N MET A 231 31.70 -20.99 9.85
CA MET A 231 30.48 -21.80 9.95
C MET A 231 30.76 -23.28 9.63
N SER A 232 31.69 -23.59 8.73
CA SER A 232 32.05 -24.99 8.44
C SER A 232 32.76 -25.70 9.60
N PHE A 233 33.45 -24.96 10.48
CA PHE A 233 34.14 -25.52 11.65
C PHE A 233 33.29 -25.48 12.92
N TYR A 234 32.53 -24.39 13.12
CA TYR A 234 31.85 -24.11 14.38
C TYR A 234 30.44 -23.57 14.18
N ALA A 235 29.64 -24.18 13.28
CA ALA A 235 28.28 -23.72 12.95
C ALA A 235 27.44 -23.37 14.19
N GLY A 236 27.42 -24.25 15.20
CA GLY A 236 26.64 -24.04 16.41
C GLY A 236 27.08 -22.81 17.21
N LEU A 237 28.38 -22.69 17.52
CA LEU A 237 28.92 -21.57 18.29
C LEU A 237 28.81 -20.25 17.53
N VAL A 238 29.12 -20.25 16.23
CA VAL A 238 29.08 -19.04 15.39
C VAL A 238 27.65 -18.52 15.25
N LEU A 239 26.67 -19.40 14.98
CA LEU A 239 25.25 -19.02 14.97
C LEU A 239 24.79 -18.49 16.33
N PHE A 240 25.22 -19.14 17.40
CA PHE A 240 24.83 -18.75 18.75
C PHE A 240 25.36 -17.37 19.15
N VAL A 241 26.66 -17.11 18.93
CA VAL A 241 27.31 -15.84 19.24
C VAL A 241 26.79 -14.73 18.33
N SER A 242 26.61 -15.00 17.02
CA SER A 242 26.10 -13.98 16.10
C SER A 242 24.65 -13.58 16.40
N LEU A 243 23.79 -14.53 16.79
CA LEU A 243 22.41 -14.22 17.20
C LEU A 243 22.39 -13.37 18.48
N GLY A 244 23.21 -13.72 19.47
CA GLY A 244 23.31 -12.97 20.73
C GLY A 244 23.87 -11.55 20.52
N LEU A 245 24.95 -11.44 19.76
CA LEU A 245 25.55 -10.14 19.41
C LEU A 245 24.58 -9.28 18.58
N GLY A 246 23.89 -9.88 17.61
CA GLY A 246 22.87 -9.20 16.81
C GLY A 246 21.71 -8.68 17.65
N ALA A 247 21.20 -9.48 18.60
CA ALA A 247 20.17 -9.05 19.54
C ALA A 247 20.65 -7.87 20.41
N LEU A 248 21.88 -7.94 20.94
CA LEU A 248 22.48 -6.90 21.76
C LEU A 248 22.67 -5.59 20.97
N LEU A 249 23.26 -5.65 19.78
CA LEU A 249 23.49 -4.47 18.94
C LEU A 249 22.17 -3.82 18.51
N THR A 250 21.16 -4.61 18.15
CA THR A 250 19.83 -4.09 17.79
C THR A 250 19.17 -3.38 18.97
N PHE A 251 19.29 -3.96 20.18
CA PHE A 251 18.77 -3.35 21.40
C PHE A 251 19.50 -2.04 21.74
N LEU A 252 20.84 -2.01 21.70
CA LEU A 252 21.63 -0.81 21.93
C LEU A 252 21.34 0.29 20.89
N ALA A 253 21.18 -0.07 19.62
CA ALA A 253 20.75 0.86 18.58
C ALA A 253 19.36 1.43 18.87
N GLY A 254 18.41 0.60 19.32
CA GLY A 254 17.09 1.06 19.74
C GLY A 254 17.12 2.04 20.91
N LEU A 255 17.96 1.79 21.93
CA LEU A 255 18.17 2.72 23.03
C LEU A 255 18.77 4.04 22.54
N TRP A 256 19.78 3.97 21.67
CA TRP A 256 20.40 5.14 21.07
C TRP A 256 19.40 6.04 20.33
N PHE A 257 18.53 5.47 19.50
CA PHE A 257 17.49 6.23 18.81
C PHE A 257 16.44 6.80 19.78
N SER A 258 16.11 6.06 20.85
CA SER A 258 15.14 6.51 21.86
C SER A 258 15.65 7.71 22.68
N ILE A 259 16.96 7.79 22.92
CA ILE A 259 17.62 8.92 23.59
C ILE A 259 17.43 10.24 22.81
N GLY A 260 17.16 10.18 21.50
CA GLY A 260 16.99 11.35 20.64
C GLY A 260 15.85 12.29 21.02
N VAL A 261 14.89 11.83 21.82
CA VAL A 261 13.81 12.67 22.37
C VAL A 261 14.34 13.80 23.25
N PHE A 262 15.49 13.59 23.91
CA PHE A 262 16.05 14.57 24.84
C PHE A 262 16.92 15.63 24.15
N PHE A 263 17.23 15.47 22.86
CA PHE A 263 18.05 16.41 22.10
C PHE A 263 17.18 17.40 21.33
N ASP A 264 17.71 18.61 21.11
CA ASP A 264 17.03 19.65 20.35
C ASP A 264 17.17 19.41 18.84
N PRO A 265 16.10 19.12 18.07
CA PRO A 265 16.20 18.86 16.64
C PRO A 265 16.68 20.08 15.86
N PHE A 266 16.73 21.27 16.48
CA PHE A 266 17.21 22.49 15.87
C PHE A 266 18.71 22.74 16.08
N ASP A 267 19.37 22.03 16.99
CA ASP A 267 20.82 22.14 17.19
C ASP A 267 21.56 21.30 16.13
N GLN A 268 21.97 21.92 15.02
CA GLN A 268 22.63 21.19 13.92
C GLN A 268 24.07 20.78 14.22
N GLU A 269 24.69 21.41 15.22
CA GLU A 269 26.09 21.16 15.58
C GLU A 269 26.23 20.16 16.73
N GLY A 270 25.13 19.83 17.39
CA GLY A 270 25.13 18.84 18.45
C GLY A 270 25.60 17.48 17.93
N TRP A 271 26.43 16.82 18.76
CA TRP A 271 27.04 15.55 18.41
C TRP A 271 25.97 14.49 18.09
N TYR A 272 24.84 14.49 18.79
CA TYR A 272 23.79 13.50 18.58
C TYR A 272 23.15 13.64 17.17
N GLN A 273 22.87 14.86 16.71
CA GLN A 273 22.29 15.09 15.38
C GLN A 273 23.27 14.69 14.27
N LEU A 274 24.58 14.85 14.48
CA LEU A 274 25.60 14.43 13.52
C LEU A 274 25.58 12.91 13.26
N TRP A 275 25.37 12.12 14.31
CA TRP A 275 25.38 10.66 14.25
C TRP A 275 24.00 10.04 13.99
N ASN A 276 22.89 10.76 14.23
CA ASN A 276 21.54 10.26 14.00
C ASN A 276 21.05 10.57 12.57
N PRO A 277 20.93 9.57 11.68
CA PRO A 277 20.54 9.80 10.28
C PRO A 277 19.12 10.33 10.12
N ILE A 278 18.21 10.05 11.07
CA ILE A 278 16.81 10.49 10.99
C ILE A 278 16.73 11.99 11.26
N ILE A 279 17.42 12.49 12.31
CA ILE A 279 17.44 13.93 12.61
C ILE A 279 18.18 14.72 11.53
N ARG A 280 19.19 14.11 10.91
CA ARG A 280 19.90 14.74 9.79
C ARG A 280 19.04 14.88 8.53
N SER A 281 18.11 13.96 8.30
CA SER A 281 17.27 13.94 7.09
C SER A 281 15.93 14.64 7.27
N VAL A 282 15.35 14.56 8.46
CA VAL A 282 14.06 15.17 8.81
C VAL A 282 14.32 16.28 9.82
N TYR A 283 13.87 17.49 9.50
CA TYR A 283 14.02 18.65 10.39
C TYR A 283 12.77 18.85 11.26
N GLY A 284 12.98 19.40 12.46
CA GLY A 284 11.92 19.82 13.37
C GLY A 284 11.36 18.71 14.27
N GLU A 285 10.20 18.96 14.88
CA GLU A 285 9.61 18.08 15.90
C GLU A 285 9.26 16.68 15.38
N TRP A 286 8.97 16.54 14.08
CA TRP A 286 8.72 15.24 13.45
C TRP A 286 9.93 14.31 13.53
N ALA A 287 11.15 14.87 13.52
CA ALA A 287 12.37 14.10 13.65
C ALA A 287 12.43 13.36 14.99
N ARG A 288 12.08 14.04 16.10
CA ARG A 288 12.03 13.44 17.44
C ARG A 288 11.04 12.28 17.50
N VAL A 289 9.84 12.46 16.93
CA VAL A 289 8.81 11.42 16.90
C VAL A 289 9.26 10.20 16.11
N LEU A 290 9.87 10.42 14.93
CA LEU A 290 10.39 9.34 14.09
C LEU A 290 11.55 8.60 14.76
N THR A 291 12.47 9.31 15.42
CA THR A 291 13.57 8.68 16.17
C THR A 291 13.05 7.86 17.34
N LEU A 292 12.07 8.37 18.07
CA LEU A 292 11.46 7.65 19.19
C LEU A 292 10.77 6.37 18.69
N PHE A 293 9.98 6.46 17.61
CA PHE A 293 9.30 5.31 17.05
C PHE A 293 10.27 4.26 16.55
N ALA A 294 11.31 4.67 15.80
CA ALA A 294 12.37 3.77 15.34
C ALA A 294 13.11 3.13 16.51
N GLY A 295 13.41 3.91 17.56
CA GLY A 295 14.03 3.43 18.79
C GLY A 295 13.21 2.36 19.51
N LEU A 296 11.92 2.64 19.77
CA LEU A 296 11.01 1.70 20.42
C LEU A 296 10.83 0.41 19.60
N LEU A 297 10.72 0.52 18.28
CA LEU A 297 10.62 -0.64 17.39
C LEU A 297 11.87 -1.50 17.45
N LEU A 298 13.07 -0.91 17.38
CA LEU A 298 14.34 -1.62 17.47
C LEU A 298 14.56 -2.25 18.85
N VAL A 299 14.17 -1.57 19.93
CA VAL A 299 14.19 -2.16 21.29
C VAL A 299 13.29 -3.39 21.36
N ALA A 300 12.05 -3.31 20.83
CA ALA A 300 11.13 -4.43 20.82
C ALA A 300 11.68 -5.62 20.01
N ILE A 301 12.25 -5.37 18.83
CA ILE A 301 12.90 -6.41 18.01
C ILE A 301 14.10 -7.01 18.76
N GLY A 302 14.95 -6.18 19.37
CA GLY A 302 16.09 -6.63 20.17
C GLY A 302 15.68 -7.55 21.32
N LEU A 303 14.61 -7.21 22.05
CA LEU A 303 14.07 -8.04 23.13
C LEU A 303 13.51 -9.38 22.62
N LEU A 304 12.82 -9.39 21.47
CA LEU A 304 12.32 -10.62 20.86
C LEU A 304 13.47 -11.53 20.40
N LEU A 305 14.51 -10.98 19.78
CA LEU A 305 15.71 -11.71 19.39
C LEU A 305 16.46 -12.24 20.61
N PHE A 306 16.57 -11.44 21.67
CA PHE A 306 17.20 -11.85 22.92
C PHE A 306 16.42 -12.99 23.60
N ARG A 307 15.09 -12.93 23.61
CA ARG A 307 14.25 -14.04 24.10
C ARG A 307 14.42 -15.31 23.26
N ALA A 308 14.48 -15.18 21.93
CA ALA A 308 14.73 -16.31 21.04
C ALA A 308 16.11 -16.94 21.29
N TRP A 309 17.12 -16.10 21.57
CA TRP A 309 18.46 -16.52 21.94
C TRP A 309 18.51 -17.25 23.29
N LEU A 310 17.84 -16.74 24.33
CA LEU A 310 17.69 -17.41 25.63
C LEU A 310 16.97 -18.75 25.49
N HIS A 311 15.88 -18.81 24.71
CA HIS A 311 15.16 -20.05 24.44
C HIS A 311 16.05 -21.07 23.71
N SER A 312 16.91 -20.60 22.81
CA SER A 312 17.91 -21.44 22.17
C SER A 312 18.96 -21.97 23.16
N GLN A 313 19.36 -21.16 24.17
CA GLN A 313 20.25 -21.60 25.25
C GLN A 313 19.63 -22.70 26.10
N GLU A 314 18.38 -22.51 26.54
CA GLU A 314 17.67 -23.51 27.34
C GLU A 314 17.60 -24.85 26.59
N ARG A 315 17.23 -24.83 25.31
CA ARG A 315 17.23 -26.04 24.48
C ARG A 315 18.61 -26.68 24.36
N LEU A 316 19.66 -25.89 24.16
CA LEU A 316 21.03 -26.40 24.05
C LEU A 316 21.46 -27.07 25.37
N SER A 317 21.19 -26.42 26.52
CA SER A 317 21.49 -26.97 27.84
C SER A 317 20.71 -28.26 28.12
N ALA A 318 19.44 -28.35 27.70
CA ALA A 318 18.62 -29.55 27.85
C ALA A 318 19.13 -30.73 27.00
N HIS A 319 19.71 -30.46 25.83
CA HIS A 319 20.36 -31.48 25.01
C HIS A 319 21.68 -31.98 25.60
N HIS A 320 22.43 -31.14 26.31
CA HIS A 320 23.72 -31.52 26.92
C HIS A 320 23.61 -32.05 28.36
N SER A 321 22.57 -31.71 29.11
CA SER A 321 22.38 -32.17 30.49
C SER A 321 21.84 -33.59 30.62
N CYS A 322 21.39 -34.21 29.51
CA CYS A 322 20.95 -35.60 29.47
C CYS A 322 21.68 -36.34 28.34
N PRO A 323 22.93 -36.78 28.54
CA PRO A 323 23.52 -37.77 27.64
C PRO A 323 22.71 -39.04 27.79
N LEU A 324 21.69 -39.20 26.95
CA LEU A 324 20.96 -40.45 26.72
C LEU A 324 21.86 -41.46 25.98
N TYR A 325 23.14 -41.55 26.36
CA TYR A 325 23.87 -42.81 26.35
C TYR A 325 23.37 -43.63 27.55
N ARG A 326 22.05 -43.93 27.56
CA ARG A 326 21.58 -45.10 28.29
C ARG A 326 22.14 -46.26 27.50
N GLU A 327 23.31 -46.69 27.96
CA GLU A 327 24.05 -47.83 27.44
C GLU A 327 23.06 -48.88 26.94
N ALA A 328 23.27 -49.34 25.71
CA ALA A 328 22.81 -50.65 25.26
C ALA A 328 23.52 -51.75 26.07
N GLN A 329 23.65 -51.59 27.40
CA GLN A 329 24.03 -52.62 28.34
C GLN A 329 22.91 -53.65 28.36
N ARG A 330 23.17 -54.70 27.57
CA ARG A 330 22.84 -56.09 27.88
C ARG A 330 21.33 -56.36 28.02
N ARG A 331 20.64 -56.49 26.89
CA ARG A 331 19.62 -57.54 26.81
C ARG A 331 20.32 -58.84 26.40
N PRO A 332 20.48 -59.83 27.29
CA PRO A 332 21.02 -61.12 26.90
C PRO A 332 20.05 -61.76 25.89
N MET A 333 20.58 -62.20 24.76
CA MET A 333 19.89 -63.10 23.85
C MET A 333 19.50 -64.35 24.64
N GLY A 334 18.21 -64.53 24.93
CA GLY A 334 17.75 -65.61 25.79
C GLY A 334 16.28 -65.93 25.63
N LYS A 335 16.04 -66.89 24.72
CA LYS A 335 14.95 -67.88 24.72
C LYS A 335 13.50 -67.40 24.51
N ALA A 336 12.98 -67.88 23.37
CA ALA A 336 11.61 -68.29 23.10
C ALA A 336 10.67 -68.37 24.32
N GLY A 337 9.69 -67.46 24.36
CA GLY A 337 8.54 -67.52 25.24
C GLY A 337 7.31 -67.06 24.48
N LYS A 338 6.40 -68.00 24.19
CA LYS A 338 5.11 -67.79 23.55
C LYS A 338 4.32 -66.70 24.30
N TRP A 339 4.03 -65.59 23.65
CA TRP A 339 3.04 -64.62 24.17
C TRP A 339 1.64 -65.10 23.79
N ALA A 340 0.99 -65.68 24.78
CA ALA A 340 -0.38 -66.13 24.75
C ALA A 340 -1.35 -64.95 24.63
N LYS A 341 -2.43 -65.19 23.88
CA LYS A 341 -3.65 -64.41 23.82
C LYS A 341 -4.24 -64.24 25.22
N GLN A 342 -4.29 -63.01 25.75
CA GLN A 342 -5.29 -62.64 26.75
C GLN A 342 -5.40 -61.12 26.82
N TRP A 343 -6.32 -60.56 26.03
CA TRP A 343 -6.90 -59.24 26.34
C TRP A 343 -8.28 -59.52 26.97
N PRO A 344 -8.54 -59.05 28.19
CA PRO A 344 -9.80 -59.34 28.87
C PRO A 344 -10.92 -58.43 28.37
N ASP A 345 -12.04 -59.06 28.03
CA ASP A 345 -13.35 -58.44 27.91
C ASP A 345 -13.74 -57.75 29.23
N LYS A 346 -13.82 -56.42 29.20
CA LYS A 346 -14.59 -55.61 30.16
C LYS A 346 -15.17 -54.39 29.45
N HIS A 347 -16.25 -54.59 28.71
CA HIS A 347 -17.21 -53.53 28.44
C HIS A 347 -18.30 -53.62 29.50
N ALA A 348 -18.18 -52.76 30.52
CA ALA A 348 -19.25 -52.48 31.46
C ALA A 348 -20.30 -51.61 30.76
N GLU A 349 -21.55 -52.05 30.85
CA GLU A 349 -22.75 -51.25 30.66
C GLU A 349 -22.65 -49.94 31.45
N GLN A 350 -22.75 -48.81 30.75
CA GLN A 350 -23.26 -47.58 31.34
C GLN A 350 -24.35 -47.05 30.41
N ASP A 351 -25.55 -47.43 30.81
CA ASP A 351 -26.85 -47.01 30.33
C ASP A 351 -27.03 -45.50 30.65
N TYR A 352 -26.92 -44.65 29.63
CA TYR A 352 -27.37 -43.26 29.70
C TYR A 352 -28.46 -43.06 28.64
N GLY A 353 -29.69 -43.04 29.14
CA GLY A 353 -30.90 -42.81 28.38
C GLY A 353 -30.89 -41.46 27.67
N TRP A 354 -31.09 -41.51 26.35
CA TRP A 354 -31.46 -40.34 25.55
C TRP A 354 -32.96 -40.11 25.74
N GLN A 355 -33.30 -39.11 26.55
CA GLN A 355 -34.66 -38.61 26.67
C GLN A 355 -35.08 -37.89 25.40
N ASP A 356 -36.27 -38.28 24.96
CA ASP A 356 -37.06 -37.81 23.84
C ASP A 356 -37.42 -36.32 23.99
N TYR A 357 -36.87 -35.46 23.15
CA TYR A 357 -37.29 -34.05 22.99
C TYR A 357 -37.83 -33.87 21.56
N SER A 358 -39.02 -34.41 21.28
CA SER A 358 -39.67 -34.30 19.96
C SER A 358 -41.12 -33.78 19.99
N ALA A 359 -41.57 -33.16 21.08
CA ALA A 359 -42.95 -32.67 21.20
C ALA A 359 -43.03 -31.19 21.61
N TYR A 360 -42.58 -30.23 20.78
CA TYR A 360 -42.94 -28.81 21.00
C TYR A 360 -42.90 -27.87 19.77
N TYR A 361 -43.28 -28.32 18.57
CA TYR A 361 -43.60 -27.38 17.48
C TYR A 361 -44.73 -27.94 16.62
N LYS A 362 -45.99 -27.66 17.01
CA LYS A 362 -47.15 -28.00 16.18
C LYS A 362 -48.09 -26.85 15.80
N ASP A 363 -47.89 -25.61 16.26
CA ASP A 363 -48.82 -24.52 15.93
C ASP A 363 -48.12 -23.20 15.52
N ALA A 364 -47.43 -23.20 14.38
CA ALA A 364 -46.98 -21.97 13.74
C ALA A 364 -47.68 -21.79 12.37
N PRO A 365 -48.43 -20.70 12.14
CA PRO A 365 -49.20 -20.50 10.91
C PRO A 365 -48.30 -20.31 9.68
N ALA A 366 -48.75 -20.89 8.56
CA ALA A 366 -48.05 -20.95 7.28
C ALA A 366 -47.58 -19.57 6.77
N ARG A 367 -46.29 -19.27 6.92
CA ARG A 367 -45.62 -18.19 6.18
C ARG A 367 -45.37 -18.66 4.74
N GLN A 368 -45.84 -17.86 3.78
CA GLN A 368 -45.58 -18.05 2.35
C GLN A 368 -44.06 -18.25 2.09
N PRO A 369 -43.68 -19.15 1.16
CA PRO A 369 -42.27 -19.42 0.88
C PRO A 369 -41.61 -18.16 0.29
N ARG A 370 -40.78 -17.49 1.11
CA ARG A 370 -39.84 -16.47 0.60
C ARG A 370 -38.99 -17.13 -0.47
N ARG A 371 -39.03 -16.60 -1.71
CA ARG A 371 -38.06 -16.98 -2.74
C ARG A 371 -36.65 -16.87 -2.14
N PRO A 372 -35.79 -17.89 -2.28
CA PRO A 372 -34.41 -17.81 -1.81
C PRO A 372 -33.78 -16.57 -2.44
N ARG A 373 -33.43 -15.58 -1.59
CA ARG A 373 -32.68 -14.41 -2.03
C ARG A 373 -31.33 -14.96 -2.48
N GLU A 374 -31.01 -14.84 -3.78
CA GLU A 374 -29.69 -15.23 -4.27
C GLU A 374 -28.65 -14.51 -3.41
N PRO A 375 -27.74 -15.24 -2.76
CA PRO A 375 -26.72 -14.63 -1.92
C PRO A 375 -25.91 -13.70 -2.82
N GLN A 376 -26.00 -12.39 -2.56
CA GLN A 376 -25.10 -11.43 -3.18
C GLN A 376 -23.69 -11.83 -2.74
N GLY A 377 -22.91 -12.35 -3.69
CA GLY A 377 -21.51 -12.65 -3.46
C GLY A 377 -20.75 -11.39 -3.02
N PRO A 378 -19.57 -11.55 -2.39
CA PRO A 378 -18.72 -10.42 -2.04
C PRO A 378 -18.49 -9.51 -3.26
N SER A 379 -18.43 -8.19 -3.05
CA SER A 379 -18.27 -7.19 -4.12
C SER A 379 -16.98 -7.35 -4.93
N PHE A 380 -16.04 -8.14 -4.44
CA PHE A 380 -14.81 -8.50 -5.11
C PHE A 380 -14.68 -10.02 -5.16
N PRO A 381 -14.41 -10.62 -6.35
CA PRO A 381 -14.26 -12.06 -6.47
C PRO A 381 -13.08 -12.54 -5.61
N GLN A 382 -13.24 -13.71 -4.98
CA GLN A 382 -12.18 -14.39 -4.23
C GLN A 382 -11.90 -15.73 -4.89
N TYR A 383 -10.61 -16.06 -5.06
CA TYR A 383 -10.17 -17.27 -5.76
C TYR A 383 -10.79 -18.55 -5.17
N ASP A 384 -10.86 -18.66 -3.84
CA ASP A 384 -11.41 -19.84 -3.16
C ASP A 384 -12.93 -20.00 -3.28
N ALA A 385 -13.64 -18.92 -3.66
CA ALA A 385 -15.09 -18.92 -3.82
C ALA A 385 -15.56 -19.33 -5.23
N MET A 386 -14.62 -19.56 -6.17
CA MET A 386 -14.94 -19.89 -7.55
C MET A 386 -15.44 -21.34 -7.68
N VAL A 387 -16.71 -21.49 -8.06
CA VAL A 387 -17.34 -22.80 -8.28
C VAL A 387 -17.26 -23.14 -9.77
N ILE A 388 -16.43 -24.12 -10.13
CA ILE A 388 -16.52 -24.74 -11.46
C ILE A 388 -17.77 -25.60 -11.47
N ARG A 389 -18.62 -25.39 -12.47
CA ARG A 389 -19.80 -26.21 -12.70
C ARG A 389 -19.33 -27.54 -13.30
N GLU A 390 -19.07 -28.54 -12.46
CA GLU A 390 -18.65 -29.86 -12.94
C GLU A 390 -19.71 -30.45 -13.88
N PRO A 391 -19.32 -30.97 -15.07
CA PRO A 391 -20.24 -31.71 -15.92
C PRO A 391 -20.69 -32.95 -15.15
N ARG A 392 -22.01 -33.13 -15.04
CA ARG A 392 -22.65 -34.21 -14.27
C ARG A 392 -22.44 -35.56 -14.96
N ASN A 393 -21.22 -36.09 -14.88
CA ASN A 393 -20.87 -37.38 -15.46
C ASN A 393 -21.32 -38.51 -14.52
N GLY A 394 -22.09 -39.45 -15.07
CA GLY A 394 -22.62 -40.61 -14.36
C GLY A 394 -21.50 -41.43 -13.72
N LYS A 395 -21.73 -41.85 -12.48
CA LYS A 395 -20.78 -42.63 -11.67
C LYS A 395 -20.40 -43.93 -12.40
N PRO A 396 -19.12 -44.20 -12.70
CA PRO A 396 -18.71 -45.45 -13.33
C PRO A 396 -18.94 -46.64 -12.39
N GLU A 397 -19.51 -47.70 -12.93
CA GLU A 397 -19.86 -48.95 -12.27
C GLU A 397 -18.57 -49.74 -11.94
N ASN A 398 -18.39 -50.13 -10.67
CA ASN A 398 -17.19 -50.85 -10.23
C ASN A 398 -17.18 -52.27 -10.80
N PRO A 399 -16.07 -52.75 -11.40
CA PRO A 399 -15.97 -54.15 -11.84
C PRO A 399 -15.88 -55.12 -10.64
N PRO A 400 -16.44 -56.34 -10.77
CA PRO A 400 -16.49 -57.33 -9.69
C PRO A 400 -15.09 -57.88 -9.32
N PRO A 401 -14.88 -58.29 -8.05
CA PRO A 401 -13.60 -58.80 -7.57
C PRO A 401 -13.29 -60.20 -8.16
N ALA A 402 -12.11 -60.34 -8.76
CA ALA A 402 -11.59 -61.62 -9.25
C ALA A 402 -11.07 -62.50 -8.11
N GLY A 403 -11.31 -63.82 -8.22
CA GLY A 403 -11.04 -64.85 -7.19
C GLY A 403 -9.56 -65.16 -6.92
N PRO A 404 -9.30 -65.99 -5.89
CA PRO A 404 -7.95 -66.22 -5.35
C PRO A 404 -7.09 -67.12 -6.25
N PRO A 405 -5.82 -66.75 -6.54
CA PRO A 405 -4.89 -67.62 -7.25
C PRO A 405 -4.21 -68.66 -6.35
N SER A 406 -3.99 -69.84 -6.92
CA SER A 406 -3.40 -71.05 -6.33
C SER A 406 -1.92 -70.89 -5.95
N ALA A 407 -1.53 -71.59 -4.89
CA ALA A 407 -0.19 -71.56 -4.30
C ALA A 407 0.78 -72.46 -5.07
N GLY A 408 1.90 -71.89 -5.55
CA GLY A 408 2.97 -72.70 -6.14
C GLY A 408 4.03 -71.99 -7.00
N ALA A 409 4.40 -70.73 -6.71
CA ALA A 409 5.59 -70.05 -7.25
C ALA A 409 5.88 -68.78 -6.42
N GLY A 410 6.60 -68.95 -5.31
CA GLY A 410 6.36 -68.22 -4.05
C GLY A 410 6.67 -66.72 -3.96
N ASP A 411 7.85 -66.25 -4.39
CA ASP A 411 8.30 -64.91 -3.94
C ASP A 411 8.64 -63.91 -5.07
N PHE A 412 9.18 -64.38 -6.19
CA PHE A 412 9.47 -63.50 -7.33
C PHE A 412 8.20 -62.92 -7.95
N LEU A 413 7.20 -63.78 -8.23
CA LEU A 413 5.91 -63.33 -8.78
C LEU A 413 5.14 -62.43 -7.82
N ARG A 414 5.23 -62.64 -6.50
CA ARG A 414 4.64 -61.75 -5.50
C ARG A 414 5.30 -60.37 -5.50
N THR A 415 6.62 -60.33 -5.66
CA THR A 415 7.38 -59.07 -5.75
C THR A 415 7.01 -58.31 -7.01
N VAL A 416 6.95 -58.98 -8.16
CA VAL A 416 6.49 -58.39 -9.44
C VAL A 416 5.04 -57.90 -9.32
N GLN A 417 4.14 -58.68 -8.74
CA GLN A 417 2.74 -58.28 -8.52
C GLN A 417 2.60 -57.08 -7.56
N LYS A 418 3.45 -56.99 -6.53
CA LYS A 418 3.52 -55.84 -5.63
C LYS A 418 4.03 -54.60 -6.35
N LEU A 419 5.05 -54.74 -7.19
CA LEU A 419 5.59 -53.65 -8.01
C LEU A 419 4.57 -53.15 -9.03
N THR A 420 3.85 -54.03 -9.73
CA THR A 420 2.81 -53.63 -10.70
C THR A 420 1.60 -52.97 -10.01
N ASN A 421 1.19 -53.45 -8.83
CA ASN A 421 0.16 -52.80 -8.03
C ASN A 421 0.59 -51.41 -7.52
N ASN A 422 1.85 -51.26 -7.10
CA ASN A 422 2.40 -49.97 -6.70
C ASN A 422 2.49 -49.01 -7.89
N LEU A 423 2.92 -49.49 -9.06
CA LEU A 423 2.94 -48.72 -10.30
C LEU A 423 1.54 -48.24 -10.69
N ARG A 424 0.53 -49.12 -10.63
CA ARG A 424 -0.87 -48.78 -10.91
C ARG A 424 -1.41 -47.74 -9.92
N ARG A 425 -1.06 -47.83 -8.64
CA ARG A 425 -1.43 -46.82 -7.62
C ARG A 425 -0.74 -45.48 -7.87
N ALA A 426 0.53 -45.50 -8.27
CA ALA A 426 1.27 -44.29 -8.62
C ALA A 426 0.66 -43.62 -9.87
N GLU A 427 0.29 -44.39 -10.89
CA GLU A 427 -0.37 -43.88 -12.09
C GLU A 427 -1.76 -43.28 -11.77
N LEU A 428 -2.57 -43.95 -10.96
CA LEU A 428 -3.87 -43.42 -10.52
C LEU A 428 -3.72 -42.11 -9.72
N ARG A 429 -2.70 -42.00 -8.88
CA ARG A 429 -2.39 -40.75 -8.17
C ARG A 429 -1.95 -39.66 -9.14
N LEU A 430 -1.15 -39.98 -10.15
CA LEU A 430 -0.70 -39.03 -11.16
C LEU A 430 -1.87 -38.50 -11.99
N ARG A 431 -2.80 -39.37 -12.42
CA ARG A 431 -4.03 -38.94 -13.09
C ARG A 431 -4.88 -38.03 -12.20
N LYS A 432 -5.07 -38.41 -10.94
CA LYS A 432 -5.83 -37.58 -9.99
C LYS A 432 -5.18 -36.21 -9.76
N CYS A 433 -3.86 -36.16 -9.59
CA CYS A 433 -3.14 -34.89 -9.45
C CYS A 433 -3.23 -34.05 -10.73
N SER A 434 -3.20 -34.68 -11.92
CA SER A 434 -3.38 -33.98 -13.20
C SER A 434 -4.79 -33.42 -13.37
N GLU A 435 -5.82 -34.14 -12.92
CA GLU A 435 -7.21 -33.66 -12.90
C GLU A 435 -7.40 -32.51 -11.92
N GLU A 436 -6.85 -32.62 -10.70
CA GLU A 436 -6.85 -31.55 -9.69
C GLU A 436 -6.11 -30.29 -10.21
N GLN A 437 -4.98 -30.45 -10.93
CA GLN A 437 -4.26 -29.36 -11.57
C GLN A 437 -5.10 -28.68 -12.67
N HIS A 438 -5.81 -29.45 -13.49
CA HIS A 438 -6.71 -28.91 -14.51
C HIS A 438 -7.84 -28.09 -13.88
N GLN A 439 -8.48 -28.60 -12.82
CA GLN A 439 -9.53 -27.88 -12.10
C GLN A 439 -9.01 -26.58 -11.46
N VAL A 440 -7.79 -26.59 -10.92
CA VAL A 440 -7.15 -25.38 -10.38
C VAL A 440 -6.92 -24.33 -11.48
N ASN A 441 -6.45 -24.75 -12.65
CA ASN A 441 -6.25 -23.85 -13.80
C ASN A 441 -7.57 -23.27 -14.31
N GLU A 442 -8.63 -24.08 -14.42
CA GLU A 442 -9.97 -23.60 -14.80
C GLU A 442 -10.55 -22.60 -13.78
N LYS A 443 -10.35 -22.83 -12.47
CA LYS A 443 -10.76 -21.87 -11.43
C LYS A 443 -10.04 -20.55 -11.59
N TRP A 444 -8.74 -20.61 -11.89
CA TRP A 444 -7.92 -19.43 -12.10
C TRP A 444 -8.38 -18.61 -13.33
N GLU A 445 -8.70 -19.27 -14.44
CA GLU A 445 -9.23 -18.58 -15.62
C GLU A 445 -10.59 -17.92 -15.36
N CYS A 446 -11.49 -18.60 -14.66
CA CYS A 446 -12.77 -18.02 -14.24
C CYS A 446 -12.56 -16.81 -13.31
N PHE A 447 -11.63 -16.91 -12.37
CA PHE A 447 -11.28 -15.81 -11.47
C PHE A 447 -10.78 -14.59 -12.23
N GLN A 448 -9.87 -14.77 -13.20
CA GLN A 448 -9.38 -13.67 -14.03
C GLN A 448 -10.50 -13.00 -14.85
N LYS A 449 -11.46 -13.78 -15.36
CA LYS A 449 -12.61 -13.24 -16.12
C LYS A 449 -13.52 -12.40 -15.24
N GLU A 450 -13.90 -12.88 -14.06
CA GLU A 450 -14.73 -12.12 -13.12
C GLU A 450 -14.02 -10.86 -12.60
N LEU A 451 -12.71 -10.95 -12.34
CA LEU A 451 -11.89 -9.81 -11.92
C LEU A 451 -11.84 -8.71 -12.99
N LYS A 452 -11.70 -9.09 -14.27
CA LYS A 452 -11.76 -8.14 -15.38
C LYS A 452 -13.13 -7.48 -15.49
N GLN A 453 -14.21 -8.25 -15.30
CA GLN A 453 -15.57 -7.71 -15.35
C GLN A 453 -15.87 -6.75 -14.19
N SER A 454 -15.45 -7.09 -12.96
CA SER A 454 -15.62 -6.21 -11.80
C SER A 454 -14.82 -4.92 -11.96
N PHE A 455 -13.59 -5.01 -12.45
CA PHE A 455 -12.75 -3.84 -12.76
C PHE A 455 -13.39 -2.93 -13.82
N MET A 456 -13.85 -3.49 -14.95
CA MET A 456 -14.50 -2.70 -16.00
C MET A 456 -15.75 -1.97 -15.49
N LYS A 457 -16.53 -2.62 -14.61
CA LYS A 457 -17.71 -2.03 -13.99
C LYS A 457 -17.39 -0.88 -13.03
N GLU A 458 -16.34 -1.00 -12.22
CA GLU A 458 -15.91 0.10 -11.34
C GLU A 458 -15.25 1.23 -12.13
N TRP A 459 -14.51 0.90 -13.18
CA TRP A 459 -13.90 1.89 -14.07
C TRP A 459 -14.95 2.72 -14.82
N SER A 460 -16.04 2.11 -15.29
CA SER A 460 -17.14 2.85 -15.93
C SER A 460 -17.83 3.81 -14.95
N ARG A 461 -18.06 3.37 -13.69
CA ARG A 461 -18.59 4.24 -12.63
C ARG A 461 -17.67 5.41 -12.31
N TYR A 462 -16.36 5.17 -12.25
CA TYR A 462 -15.37 6.22 -12.06
C TYR A 462 -15.43 7.25 -13.19
N ARG A 463 -15.53 6.80 -14.45
CA ARG A 463 -15.61 7.69 -15.61
C ARG A 463 -16.88 8.53 -15.58
N GLU A 464 -18.05 7.92 -15.33
CA GLU A 464 -19.32 8.64 -15.15
C GLU A 464 -19.25 9.69 -14.05
N TYR A 465 -18.66 9.34 -12.90
CA TYR A 465 -18.49 10.26 -11.77
C TYR A 465 -17.52 11.41 -12.08
N SER A 466 -16.42 11.12 -12.77
CA SER A 466 -15.45 12.14 -13.19
C SER A 466 -16.05 13.13 -14.19
N THR A 467 -16.84 12.66 -15.15
CA THR A 467 -17.54 13.53 -16.11
C THR A 467 -18.59 14.40 -15.42
N LYS A 468 -19.33 13.84 -14.45
CA LYS A 468 -20.26 14.62 -13.64
C LYS A 468 -19.56 15.74 -12.87
N LEU A 469 -18.43 15.43 -12.22
CA LEU A 469 -17.64 16.43 -11.49
C LEU A 469 -17.08 17.53 -12.40
N GLN A 470 -16.70 17.21 -13.64
CA GLN A 470 -16.27 18.21 -14.62
C GLN A 470 -17.43 19.13 -15.02
N GLY A 471 -18.61 18.58 -15.29
CA GLY A 471 -19.82 19.39 -15.54
C GLY A 471 -20.15 20.32 -14.37
N ASP A 472 -20.16 19.80 -13.14
CA ASP A 472 -20.41 20.60 -11.93
C ASP A 472 -19.36 21.73 -11.76
N GLN A 473 -18.09 21.51 -12.16
CA GLN A 473 -17.05 22.54 -12.16
C GLN A 473 -17.25 23.60 -13.24
N GLU A 474 -17.71 23.21 -14.43
CA GLU A 474 -18.01 24.13 -15.53
C GLU A 474 -19.22 25.01 -15.17
N ASP A 475 -20.29 24.43 -14.63
CA ASP A 475 -21.47 25.16 -14.16
C ASP A 475 -21.08 26.17 -13.06
N ALA A 476 -20.24 25.77 -12.10
CA ALA A 476 -19.74 26.66 -11.07
C ALA A 476 -18.91 27.83 -11.64
N LYS A 477 -18.07 27.58 -12.65
CA LYS A 477 -17.32 28.63 -13.36
C LYS A 477 -18.25 29.57 -14.14
N GLN A 478 -19.28 29.03 -14.80
CA GLN A 478 -20.28 29.83 -15.49
C GLN A 478 -21.01 30.74 -14.51
N HIS A 479 -21.47 30.22 -13.37
CA HIS A 479 -22.08 31.03 -12.30
C HIS A 479 -21.12 32.10 -11.75
N GLN A 480 -19.84 31.77 -11.57
CA GLN A 480 -18.83 32.75 -11.17
C GLN A 480 -18.67 33.86 -12.20
N SER A 481 -18.58 33.52 -13.49
CA SER A 481 -18.44 34.51 -14.56
C SER A 481 -19.68 35.39 -14.72
N ALA A 482 -20.88 34.82 -14.58
CA ALA A 482 -22.14 35.55 -14.60
C ALA A 482 -22.24 36.53 -13.41
N ALA A 483 -21.87 36.09 -12.21
CA ALA A 483 -21.82 36.97 -11.04
C ALA A 483 -20.80 38.10 -11.19
N ILE A 484 -19.63 37.83 -11.78
CA ILE A 484 -18.63 38.86 -12.09
C ILE A 484 -19.18 39.85 -13.12
N GLU A 485 -19.89 39.38 -14.15
CA GLU A 485 -20.51 40.25 -15.16
C GLU A 485 -21.61 41.14 -14.55
N GLU A 486 -22.43 40.61 -13.64
CA GLU A 486 -23.41 41.38 -12.87
C GLU A 486 -22.73 42.47 -12.02
N VAL A 487 -21.61 42.16 -11.37
CA VAL A 487 -20.82 43.15 -10.63
C VAL A 487 -20.25 44.23 -11.57
N TYR A 488 -19.74 43.86 -12.75
CA TYR A 488 -19.28 44.84 -13.73
C TYR A 488 -20.40 45.74 -14.25
N LYS A 489 -21.59 45.19 -14.52
CA LYS A 489 -22.79 45.97 -14.90
C LYS A 489 -23.19 46.93 -13.78
N PHE A 490 -23.14 46.48 -12.53
CA PHE A 490 -23.42 47.32 -11.36
C PHE A 490 -22.41 48.48 -11.22
N LEU A 491 -21.13 48.21 -11.46
CA LEU A 491 -20.08 49.24 -11.40
C LEU A 491 -20.14 50.23 -12.56
N ALA A 492 -20.62 49.80 -13.74
CA ALA A 492 -20.74 50.65 -14.92
C ALA A 492 -21.86 51.70 -14.80
N ASP A 493 -23.03 51.33 -14.26
CA ASP A 493 -24.20 52.22 -14.11
C ASP A 493 -24.74 52.24 -12.66
N PRO A 494 -24.02 52.85 -11.70
CA PRO A 494 -24.42 52.88 -10.29
C PRO A 494 -25.73 53.65 -10.02
N THR A 495 -26.23 54.42 -10.99
CA THR A 495 -27.48 55.19 -10.87
C THR A 495 -28.74 54.39 -11.20
N GLN A 496 -28.66 53.28 -11.96
CA GLN A 496 -29.84 52.46 -12.27
C GLN A 496 -30.34 51.65 -11.06
N TYR A 497 -29.48 51.34 -10.09
CA TYR A 497 -29.86 50.58 -8.89
C TYR A 497 -30.35 51.43 -7.71
N LYS A 498 -30.45 52.75 -7.86
CA LYS A 498 -30.98 53.66 -6.82
C LYS A 498 -32.50 53.69 -6.71
N SER A 499 -33.21 52.95 -7.56
CA SER A 499 -34.64 52.70 -7.45
C SER A 499 -34.90 51.20 -7.27
N THR A 500 -34.44 50.63 -6.15
CA THR A 500 -35.18 49.50 -5.60
C THR A 500 -36.61 49.98 -5.35
N PRO A 501 -37.64 49.34 -5.93
CA PRO A 501 -39.01 49.60 -5.53
C PRO A 501 -39.06 49.39 -4.02
N THR A 502 -39.59 50.36 -3.28
CA THR A 502 -40.10 50.13 -1.92
C THR A 502 -40.85 48.80 -1.97
N PRO A 503 -40.48 47.80 -1.15
CA PRO A 503 -41.04 46.46 -1.28
C PRO A 503 -42.56 46.57 -1.09
N ASP A 504 -43.29 46.43 -2.19
CA ASP A 504 -44.72 46.21 -2.14
C ASP A 504 -44.95 45.03 -1.20
N ALA A 505 -45.96 45.20 -0.34
CA ALA A 505 -46.28 44.26 0.72
C ALA A 505 -46.16 42.81 0.21
N PRO A 506 -45.48 41.92 0.95
CA PRO A 506 -45.27 40.55 0.52
C PRO A 506 -46.60 39.93 0.07
N PRO A 507 -46.63 39.20 -1.05
CA PRO A 507 -47.86 38.62 -1.58
C PRO A 507 -48.55 37.85 -0.46
N LYS A 508 -49.83 38.13 -0.24
CA LYS A 508 -50.60 37.62 0.91
C LYS A 508 -50.51 36.09 1.04
N GLU A 509 -50.36 35.38 -0.07
CA GLU A 509 -50.14 33.94 -0.11
C GLU A 509 -48.83 33.50 0.57
N ALA A 510 -47.73 34.24 0.39
CA ALA A 510 -46.47 33.93 1.06
C ALA A 510 -46.54 34.20 2.57
N VAL A 511 -47.34 35.19 2.99
CA VAL A 511 -47.59 35.48 4.41
C VAL A 511 -48.49 34.39 5.03
N GLU A 512 -49.53 33.95 4.32
CA GLU A 512 -50.40 32.86 4.78
C GLU A 512 -49.67 31.50 4.83
N GLU A 513 -48.80 31.21 3.85
CA GLU A 513 -47.98 29.99 3.83
C GLU A 513 -46.92 30.01 4.94
N TRP A 514 -46.31 31.16 5.19
CA TRP A 514 -45.43 31.37 6.35
C TRP A 514 -46.19 31.16 7.66
N GLU A 515 -47.36 31.79 7.83
CA GLU A 515 -48.17 31.62 9.06
C GLU A 515 -48.65 30.18 9.24
N ARG A 516 -48.89 29.45 8.15
CA ARG A 516 -49.23 28.01 8.18
C ARG A 516 -48.03 27.17 8.62
N LEU A 517 -46.83 27.46 8.14
CA LEU A 517 -45.59 26.81 8.57
C LEU A 517 -45.27 27.10 10.05
N MET A 518 -45.51 28.33 10.51
CA MET A 518 -45.31 28.71 11.92
C MET A 518 -46.35 28.08 12.85
N ARG A 519 -47.62 27.95 12.40
CA ARG A 519 -48.66 27.24 13.17
C ARG A 519 -48.43 25.73 13.25
N GLY A 520 -47.90 25.11 12.19
CA GLY A 520 -47.51 23.70 12.21
C GLY A 520 -46.34 23.42 13.15
N ALA A 521 -45.35 24.32 13.19
CA ALA A 521 -44.17 24.20 14.04
C ALA A 521 -44.43 24.45 15.54
N ALA A 522 -45.53 25.11 15.90
CA ALA A 522 -45.90 25.37 17.30
C ALA A 522 -46.68 24.21 17.96
N ALA A 523 -47.17 23.25 17.17
CA ALA A 523 -47.94 22.10 17.67
C ALA A 523 -47.08 20.87 18.01
N GLU A 524 -45.82 20.83 17.56
CA GLU A 524 -44.85 19.80 17.95
C GLU A 524 -44.01 20.34 19.11
N GLY A 525 -44.32 19.85 20.31
CA GLY A 525 -43.70 20.29 21.55
C GLY A 525 -42.19 20.01 21.63
N ASP A 526 -41.50 21.04 22.08
CA ASP A 526 -40.17 21.12 22.72
C ASP A 526 -38.89 20.75 21.94
N ASP A 527 -37.94 21.70 22.09
CA ASP A 527 -36.48 21.63 21.95
C ASP A 527 -35.84 21.76 20.55
N GLY A 528 -36.50 22.47 19.63
CA GLY A 528 -35.97 22.74 18.30
C GLY A 528 -35.59 24.20 18.02
N LEU A 529 -34.60 24.37 17.12
CA LEU A 529 -34.04 25.62 16.54
C LEU A 529 -35.05 26.73 16.21
N SER A 530 -36.31 26.38 15.98
CA SER A 530 -37.45 27.28 15.76
C SER A 530 -37.75 28.20 16.95
N GLY A 531 -37.60 27.72 18.19
CA GLY A 531 -37.74 28.54 19.40
C GLY A 531 -36.64 29.59 19.55
N LEU A 532 -35.42 29.27 19.10
CA LEU A 532 -34.27 30.18 19.09
C LEU A 532 -34.42 31.32 18.07
N LEU A 533 -35.00 31.04 16.91
CA LEU A 533 -35.26 32.04 15.87
C LEU A 533 -36.40 33.00 16.26
N ALA A 534 -37.44 32.49 16.95
CA ALA A 534 -38.52 33.33 17.47
C ALA A 534 -38.03 34.30 18.57
N GLY A 535 -37.10 33.86 19.43
CA GLY A 535 -36.47 34.71 20.45
C GLY A 535 -35.55 35.80 19.88
N ALA A 536 -34.84 35.51 18.78
CA ALA A 536 -33.92 36.48 18.14
C ALA A 536 -34.63 37.65 17.44
N LEU A 537 -35.91 37.49 17.10
CA LEU A 537 -36.76 38.55 16.50
C LEU A 537 -37.52 39.36 17.58
N GLY A 538 -37.59 38.86 18.81
CA GLY A 538 -38.31 39.47 19.92
C GLY A 538 -37.47 40.43 20.76
N GLY A 539 -37.36 41.69 20.32
CA GLY A 539 -36.92 42.81 21.17
C GLY A 539 -35.39 42.91 21.42
N ALA A 540 -34.90 44.16 21.46
CA ALA A 540 -33.47 44.48 21.47
C ALA A 540 -32.65 43.83 22.62
N GLY A 541 -33.29 43.48 23.74
CA GLY A 541 -32.62 42.82 24.87
C GLY A 541 -32.40 41.31 24.68
N ALA A 542 -33.27 40.61 23.94
CA ALA A 542 -33.14 39.16 23.71
C ALA A 542 -32.07 38.85 22.65
N ARG A 543 -31.78 39.83 21.78
CA ARG A 543 -30.85 39.68 20.66
C ARG A 543 -29.42 39.41 21.13
N GLU A 544 -28.98 40.07 22.21
CA GLU A 544 -27.62 39.91 22.73
C GLU A 544 -27.40 38.54 23.37
N GLN A 545 -28.38 38.04 24.14
CA GLN A 545 -28.34 36.71 24.73
C GLN A 545 -28.43 35.61 23.65
N ALA A 546 -29.28 35.79 22.63
CA ALA A 546 -29.34 34.87 21.50
C ALA A 546 -28.03 34.83 20.70
N THR A 547 -27.35 35.97 20.49
CA THR A 547 -26.03 35.99 19.85
C THR A 547 -24.94 35.34 20.70
N LYS A 548 -24.93 35.53 22.02
CA LYS A 548 -23.96 34.87 22.91
C LYS A 548 -24.16 33.36 22.91
N HIS A 549 -25.40 32.90 23.00
CA HIS A 549 -25.73 31.48 22.95
C HIS A 549 -25.44 30.86 21.57
N MET A 550 -25.67 31.59 20.48
CA MET A 550 -25.34 31.13 19.13
C MET A 550 -23.83 31.05 18.89
N LEU A 551 -23.05 32.00 19.43
CA LEU A 551 -21.58 31.94 19.43
C LEU A 551 -21.06 30.78 20.28
N GLU A 552 -21.72 30.48 21.39
CA GLU A 552 -21.40 29.34 22.25
C GLU A 552 -21.70 28.00 21.55
N VAL A 553 -22.85 27.88 20.87
CA VAL A 553 -23.21 26.71 20.06
C VAL A 553 -22.25 26.55 18.88
N LEU A 554 -21.87 27.63 18.18
CA LEU A 554 -20.89 27.59 17.09
C LEU A 554 -19.51 27.17 17.57
N ASN A 555 -19.05 27.65 18.73
CA ASN A 555 -17.79 27.21 19.33
C ASN A 555 -17.85 25.75 19.79
N ALA A 556 -18.97 25.31 20.38
CA ALA A 556 -19.18 23.91 20.74
C ALA A 556 -19.17 23.00 19.50
N HIS A 557 -19.76 23.44 18.39
CA HIS A 557 -19.77 22.69 17.13
C HIS A 557 -18.38 22.66 16.48
N ARG A 558 -17.60 23.74 16.59
CA ARG A 558 -16.21 23.83 16.09
C ARG A 558 -15.28 22.87 16.85
N HIS A 559 -15.43 22.79 18.17
CA HIS A 559 -14.70 21.82 18.99
C HIS A 559 -15.19 20.37 18.81
N GLY A 560 -16.49 20.17 18.51
CA GLY A 560 -17.06 18.87 18.14
C GLY A 560 -16.52 18.33 16.81
N GLN A 561 -16.45 19.17 15.77
CA GLN A 561 -15.93 18.76 14.45
C GLN A 561 -14.42 18.50 14.45
N GLN A 562 -13.64 19.18 15.29
CA GLN A 562 -12.23 18.85 15.49
C GLN A 562 -12.03 17.48 16.15
N ARG A 563 -12.95 17.06 17.03
CA ARG A 563 -12.94 15.69 17.61
C ARG A 563 -13.46 14.61 16.65
N GLU A 564 -14.35 14.94 15.73
CA GLU A 564 -14.87 13.99 14.72
C GLU A 564 -13.90 13.75 13.55
N ARG A 565 -13.07 14.72 13.18
CA ARG A 565 -12.06 14.51 12.12
C ARG A 565 -10.89 13.61 12.53
N GLU A 566 -10.73 13.31 13.83
CA GLU A 566 -9.68 12.40 14.34
C GLU A 566 -10.18 10.99 14.68
N ARG A 567 -11.45 10.65 14.41
CA ARG A 567 -11.98 9.30 14.63
C ARG A 567 -12.46 8.66 13.33
N THR A 568 -11.66 7.74 12.79
CA THR A 568 -12.17 6.71 11.89
C THR A 568 -13.37 6.00 12.53
N PRO A 569 -14.41 5.67 11.74
CA PRO A 569 -15.64 5.09 12.26
C PRO A 569 -15.36 3.78 13.01
N PRO A 570 -15.99 3.52 14.17
CA PRO A 570 -15.83 2.26 14.86
C PRO A 570 -16.34 1.14 13.96
N ARG A 571 -15.46 0.16 13.72
CA ARG A 571 -15.79 -1.12 13.12
C ARG A 571 -16.99 -1.70 13.88
N ARG A 572 -18.10 -1.97 13.17
CA ARG A 572 -19.26 -2.70 13.70
C ARG A 572 -18.78 -3.89 14.52
N THR A 573 -18.89 -3.82 15.84
CA THR A 573 -18.81 -5.00 16.70
C THR A 573 -20.05 -5.83 16.42
N ALA A 574 -19.84 -7.03 15.89
CA ALA A 574 -20.86 -8.05 15.90
C ALA A 574 -21.30 -8.26 17.36
N GLU A 575 -22.60 -8.15 17.58
CA GLU A 575 -23.29 -8.43 18.82
C GLU A 575 -22.98 -9.90 19.21
N ALA A 576 -22.03 -10.07 20.13
CA ALA A 576 -21.71 -11.37 20.70
C ALA A 576 -22.84 -11.73 21.66
N LEU A 577 -23.64 -12.72 21.27
CA LEU A 577 -24.57 -13.42 22.16
C LEU A 577 -23.86 -13.82 23.46
N GLN A 578 -24.34 -13.28 24.58
CA GLN A 578 -23.97 -13.72 25.92
C GLN A 578 -24.43 -15.17 26.12
N MET A 579 -23.47 -16.09 26.18
CA MET A 579 -23.68 -17.42 26.74
C MET A 579 -22.63 -17.66 27.82
N THR A 580 -22.95 -17.28 29.06
CA THR A 580 -22.56 -18.00 30.28
C THR A 580 -23.35 -17.46 31.48
N PRO A 581 -23.87 -18.33 32.37
CA PRO A 581 -24.67 -17.94 33.52
C PRO A 581 -23.81 -17.41 34.69
N PRO A 582 -24.36 -16.59 35.61
CA PRO A 582 -23.62 -16.04 36.74
C PRO A 582 -23.42 -17.07 37.87
N ALA A 583 -22.22 -17.08 38.45
CA ALA A 583 -21.91 -17.80 39.68
C ALA A 583 -22.14 -16.93 40.93
N PRO A 584 -22.42 -17.51 42.10
CA PRO A 584 -23.02 -16.80 43.23
C PRO A 584 -21.99 -16.09 44.10
N THR A 585 -22.42 -14.95 44.64
CA THR A 585 -21.80 -14.14 45.68
C THR A 585 -21.69 -14.86 47.03
N GLY A 586 -20.56 -14.70 47.73
CA GLY A 586 -20.45 -15.06 49.15
C GLY A 586 -19.10 -14.81 49.82
N HIS A 587 -19.05 -13.70 50.58
CA HIS A 587 -18.36 -13.54 51.87
C HIS A 587 -16.89 -13.06 51.99
N PRO A 588 -16.55 -12.40 53.13
CA PRO A 588 -15.91 -11.10 53.12
C PRO A 588 -14.51 -11.04 53.75
N ARG A 589 -13.89 -9.86 53.54
CA ARG A 589 -12.73 -9.24 54.19
C ARG A 589 -12.38 -9.75 55.60
N SER A 590 -11.08 -9.88 55.84
CA SER A 590 -10.44 -9.57 57.12
C SER A 590 -9.10 -8.85 56.92
N HIS A 591 -8.92 -7.83 57.76
CA HIS A 591 -7.76 -6.95 57.93
C HIS A 591 -6.62 -7.65 58.68
N LEU A 592 -5.38 -7.15 58.57
CA LEU A 592 -4.37 -6.88 59.64
C LEU A 592 -2.99 -6.64 58.99
N VAL A 593 -2.44 -5.42 59.02
CA VAL A 593 -1.50 -4.82 60.01
C VAL A 593 -0.05 -5.37 59.94
N LEU A 594 0.87 -4.43 59.62
CA LEU A 594 2.35 -4.30 59.69
C LEU A 594 3.08 -4.99 60.90
N PRO A 595 4.43 -4.91 61.09
CA PRO A 595 5.67 -4.72 60.25
C PRO A 595 6.86 -5.63 60.75
N PRO A 596 8.18 -5.23 60.82
CA PRO A 596 9.21 -4.87 59.81
C PRO A 596 10.49 -5.78 59.83
N ASP A 597 11.42 -5.50 58.89
CA ASP A 597 12.88 -5.78 58.79
C ASP A 597 13.62 -6.60 59.86
N VAL A 598 14.43 -7.59 59.43
CA VAL A 598 15.84 -7.86 59.84
C VAL A 598 16.56 -8.62 58.71
N GLY A 599 17.84 -8.34 58.50
CA GLY A 599 18.62 -8.75 57.33
C GLY A 599 19.44 -10.05 57.43
N LEU A 600 20.16 -10.27 56.33
CA LEU A 600 21.49 -10.89 56.17
C LEU A 600 21.72 -12.41 56.34
N GLU A 601 22.51 -12.90 55.37
CA GLU A 601 23.40 -14.08 55.34
C GLU A 601 22.87 -15.48 54.99
N ASN A 602 22.95 -15.80 53.68
CA ASN A 602 23.77 -16.86 53.03
C ASN A 602 23.65 -18.36 53.48
N PRO A 603 24.22 -19.33 52.73
CA PRO A 603 23.53 -20.12 51.72
C PRO A 603 23.33 -21.62 52.10
N ASP A 604 22.74 -22.35 51.15
CA ASP A 604 22.63 -23.81 51.04
C ASP A 604 21.60 -24.53 51.93
N VAL A 605 20.55 -25.06 51.28
CA VAL A 605 20.16 -26.49 51.28
C VAL A 605 18.79 -26.66 50.59
N ALA A 606 18.80 -27.53 49.58
CA ALA A 606 17.72 -28.30 48.96
C ALA A 606 16.24 -28.01 49.33
N MET A 607 15.43 -27.67 48.32
CA MET A 607 14.01 -28.03 48.30
C MET A 607 13.51 -28.50 46.93
N ARG A 608 12.66 -29.53 47.02
CA ARG A 608 11.87 -30.21 45.99
C ARG A 608 10.83 -29.29 45.34
N PRO A 609 10.35 -29.63 44.12
CA PRO A 609 9.38 -28.81 43.39
C PRO A 609 7.96 -29.02 43.91
N LYS A 610 7.20 -27.93 44.04
CA LYS A 610 5.73 -27.94 44.14
C LYS A 610 5.16 -27.13 43.00
N ASP A 611 4.44 -27.83 42.13
CA ASP A 611 3.12 -27.49 41.59
C ASP A 611 2.81 -26.01 41.37
N GLU A 612 3.00 -25.54 40.13
CA GLU A 612 2.18 -24.47 39.57
C GLU A 612 1.24 -25.02 38.48
N PRO A 613 -0.06 -24.67 38.54
CA PRO A 613 -1.05 -24.97 37.51
C PRO A 613 -1.06 -23.89 36.42
N TYR A 614 -1.61 -24.23 35.25
CA TYR A 614 -1.73 -23.47 33.99
C TYR A 614 -0.63 -23.68 32.94
N MET A 615 -0.62 -24.90 32.39
CA MET A 615 -0.31 -25.10 30.98
C MET A 615 -1.59 -25.04 30.14
N SER A 616 -1.60 -24.22 29.09
CA SER A 616 -2.42 -24.42 27.90
C SER A 616 -1.70 -23.76 26.72
N SER A 617 -0.90 -24.57 26.01
CA SER A 617 -0.26 -24.22 24.75
C SER A 617 -1.08 -24.78 23.56
N PRO A 618 -0.62 -24.70 22.29
CA PRO A 618 -1.43 -24.26 21.16
C PRO A 618 -1.93 -25.42 20.28
N GLY A 619 -2.96 -25.16 19.48
CA GLY A 619 -3.56 -26.15 18.59
C GLY A 619 -2.69 -26.55 17.41
N SER A 620 -2.01 -27.69 17.52
CA SER A 620 -1.58 -28.52 16.39
C SER A 620 -2.71 -29.47 16.00
N ARG A 621 -3.34 -29.27 14.84
CA ARG A 621 -4.33 -30.19 14.28
C ARG A 621 -3.64 -31.46 13.76
N HIS A 622 -3.67 -32.53 14.56
CA HIS A 622 -3.51 -33.89 14.06
C HIS A 622 -4.86 -34.44 13.60
N LEU A 623 -4.80 -35.15 12.48
CA LEU A 623 -5.88 -35.86 11.79
C LEU A 623 -6.50 -36.93 12.70
N LEU A 624 -7.84 -36.91 12.84
CA LEU A 624 -8.62 -38.02 13.38
C LEU A 624 -9.27 -38.83 12.25
N PRO A 625 -9.46 -40.15 12.45
CA PRO A 625 -10.02 -41.07 11.45
C PRO A 625 -11.54 -40.89 11.26
N SER A 626 -12.03 -41.15 10.05
CA SER A 626 -13.45 -41.09 9.69
C SER A 626 -14.35 -41.98 10.56
N PRO A 627 -15.54 -41.51 10.97
CA PRO A 627 -16.54 -42.35 11.60
C PRO A 627 -17.21 -43.27 10.57
N GLY A 628 -17.45 -44.51 11.01
CA GLY A 628 -18.02 -45.60 10.23
C GLY A 628 -19.42 -45.31 9.69
N GLN A 629 -19.68 -45.91 8.53
CA GLN A 629 -20.97 -45.87 7.85
C GLN A 629 -22.07 -46.47 8.72
N ARG A 630 -23.10 -45.68 9.03
CA ARG A 630 -24.36 -46.20 9.55
C ARG A 630 -25.04 -47.03 8.46
N ALA A 631 -25.37 -48.28 8.81
CA ALA A 631 -26.26 -49.13 8.04
C ALA A 631 -27.64 -48.47 7.92
N ARG A 632 -28.08 -48.18 6.69
CA ARG A 632 -29.46 -47.79 6.41
C ARG A 632 -30.30 -49.06 6.28
N THR A 633 -31.25 -49.20 7.19
CA THR A 633 -32.32 -50.18 7.16
C THR A 633 -33.20 -49.97 5.93
N ALA A 634 -33.48 -51.08 5.25
CA ALA A 634 -34.29 -51.14 4.06
C ALA A 634 -35.78 -51.07 4.40
N HIS A 635 -36.53 -50.24 3.66
CA HIS A 635 -37.97 -50.40 3.53
C HIS A 635 -38.29 -50.83 2.09
N PRO A 636 -39.16 -51.85 1.90
CA PRO A 636 -39.44 -52.43 0.60
C PRO A 636 -40.47 -51.59 -0.15
N ARG A 637 -40.18 -51.21 -1.39
CA ARG A 637 -41.20 -50.86 -2.39
C ARG A 637 -41.03 -51.76 -3.60
N THR A 638 -42.05 -52.57 -3.83
CA THR A 638 -42.23 -53.48 -4.96
C THR A 638 -42.55 -52.73 -6.25
N PRO A 639 -42.34 -53.37 -7.41
CA PRO A 639 -42.08 -52.70 -8.68
C PRO A 639 -43.31 -52.60 -9.59
N LEU A 640 -43.34 -51.58 -10.45
CA LEU A 640 -44.13 -51.61 -11.69
C LEU A 640 -43.17 -51.51 -12.88
N LYS A 641 -42.81 -52.68 -13.42
CA LYS A 641 -42.31 -52.80 -14.80
C LYS A 641 -43.50 -52.65 -15.75
N ALA A 642 -43.16 -52.28 -16.99
CA ALA A 642 -43.92 -52.46 -18.21
C ALA A 642 -44.84 -51.30 -18.61
N GLN A 643 -44.30 -50.37 -19.39
CA GLN A 643 -44.88 -50.06 -20.69
C GLN A 643 -43.82 -49.48 -21.63
N GLY A 644 -43.85 -49.98 -22.87
CA GLY A 644 -42.80 -49.83 -23.86
C GLY A 644 -42.67 -48.45 -24.50
N ARG A 645 -41.63 -48.35 -25.32
CA ARG A 645 -41.25 -47.19 -26.12
C ARG A 645 -42.36 -46.78 -27.11
N GLN A 646 -42.46 -45.48 -27.37
CA GLN A 646 -42.86 -44.94 -28.67
C GLN A 646 -41.77 -43.99 -29.22
N PRO A 647 -41.60 -43.90 -30.55
CA PRO A 647 -40.45 -43.28 -31.20
C PRO A 647 -40.54 -41.75 -31.33
N LEU A 648 -39.37 -41.15 -31.61
CA LEU A 648 -39.14 -39.73 -31.85
C LEU A 648 -40.09 -39.11 -32.88
N GLN A 649 -40.60 -37.91 -32.57
CA GLN A 649 -41.05 -36.95 -33.59
C GLN A 649 -39.88 -36.04 -33.99
N ALA A 650 -39.80 -35.78 -35.29
CA ALA A 650 -38.81 -34.93 -35.97
C ALA A 650 -39.06 -33.42 -35.70
N PRO A 651 -38.08 -32.54 -35.96
CA PRO A 651 -38.04 -31.18 -35.42
C PRO A 651 -38.92 -30.22 -36.21
N SER A 652 -39.67 -29.37 -35.50
CA SER A 652 -40.35 -28.21 -36.10
C SER A 652 -39.33 -27.09 -36.32
N THR A 653 -39.23 -26.67 -37.58
CA THR A 653 -38.53 -25.48 -38.06
C THR A 653 -39.14 -24.18 -37.52
N ALA A 654 -38.34 -23.11 -37.55
CA ALA A 654 -38.69 -21.71 -37.26
C ALA A 654 -38.67 -21.26 -35.79
N SER A 655 -37.47 -21.11 -35.24
CA SER A 655 -37.16 -19.90 -34.47
C SER A 655 -35.72 -19.49 -34.77
N SER A 656 -35.53 -18.30 -35.33
CA SER A 656 -34.23 -17.70 -35.58
C SER A 656 -33.45 -17.70 -34.26
N SER A 657 -32.33 -18.42 -34.22
CA SER A 657 -31.53 -18.53 -33.00
C SER A 657 -31.07 -17.15 -32.56
N LEU A 658 -31.00 -16.96 -31.24
CA LEU A 658 -30.55 -15.73 -30.61
C LEU A 658 -29.14 -15.30 -31.07
N ALA A 659 -28.35 -16.27 -31.57
CA ALA A 659 -27.08 -16.04 -32.24
C ALA A 659 -27.23 -15.20 -33.52
N ALA A 660 -28.22 -15.51 -34.39
CA ALA A 660 -28.45 -14.74 -35.62
C ALA A 660 -28.90 -13.29 -35.32
N LYS A 661 -29.63 -13.06 -34.22
CA LYS A 661 -29.98 -11.70 -33.78
C LYS A 661 -28.78 -10.92 -33.22
N LEU A 662 -27.85 -11.60 -32.54
CA LEU A 662 -26.63 -10.98 -32.04
C LEU A 662 -25.63 -10.67 -33.16
N GLU A 663 -25.59 -11.50 -34.21
CA GLU A 663 -24.75 -11.27 -35.39
C GLU A 663 -25.26 -10.07 -36.20
N ALA A 664 -26.57 -10.01 -36.47
CA ALA A 664 -27.20 -8.86 -37.13
C ALA A 664 -27.01 -7.54 -36.34
N SER A 665 -27.02 -7.61 -35.01
CA SER A 665 -26.76 -6.43 -34.17
C SER A 665 -25.29 -5.99 -34.19
N ARG A 666 -24.35 -6.90 -34.44
CA ARG A 666 -22.92 -6.56 -34.58
C ARG A 666 -22.62 -5.96 -35.95
N GLU A 667 -23.31 -6.38 -37.00
CA GLU A 667 -23.20 -5.77 -38.33
C GLU A 667 -23.79 -4.36 -38.37
N ALA A 668 -24.94 -4.13 -37.73
CA ALA A 668 -25.52 -2.79 -37.62
C ALA A 668 -24.60 -1.79 -36.89
N LEU A 669 -23.90 -2.24 -35.84
CA LEU A 669 -22.93 -1.41 -35.11
C LEU A 669 -21.62 -1.17 -35.87
N ARG A 670 -21.27 -2.00 -36.85
CA ARG A 670 -20.12 -1.76 -37.74
C ARG A 670 -20.43 -0.74 -38.83
N SER A 671 -21.68 -0.65 -39.28
CA SER A 671 -22.09 0.33 -40.29
C SER A 671 -22.31 1.76 -39.76
N GLU A 672 -22.34 1.95 -38.43
CA GLU A 672 -22.56 3.27 -37.80
C GLU A 672 -21.26 4.00 -37.40
N ILE A 673 -20.09 3.42 -37.63
CA ILE A 673 -18.82 4.13 -37.42
C ILE A 673 -18.49 4.87 -38.73
N PRO A 674 -18.59 6.20 -38.80
CA PRO A 674 -18.15 6.94 -39.97
C PRO A 674 -16.63 6.77 -40.11
N GLU A 675 -16.19 6.36 -41.29
CA GLU A 675 -14.78 6.38 -41.70
C GLU A 675 -14.25 7.81 -41.53
N THR A 676 -13.60 8.07 -40.41
CA THR A 676 -12.72 9.23 -40.26
C THR A 676 -11.50 8.99 -41.14
N GLU A 677 -11.37 9.85 -42.14
CA GLU A 677 -10.30 9.89 -43.12
C GLU A 677 -8.92 9.64 -42.47
N GLU A 678 -8.16 8.73 -43.09
CA GLU A 678 -6.75 8.50 -42.80
C GLU A 678 -5.95 9.79 -43.02
N GLU A 679 -5.70 10.51 -41.93
CA GLU A 679 -4.79 11.64 -41.89
C GLU A 679 -3.35 11.10 -41.99
N LYS A 680 -2.75 11.30 -43.18
CA LYS A 680 -1.35 11.04 -43.49
C LYS A 680 -0.42 11.75 -42.50
N ALA A 681 0.14 10.98 -41.57
CA ALA A 681 1.22 11.41 -40.71
C ALA A 681 2.58 11.29 -41.42
N ASP A 682 2.88 12.20 -42.36
CA ASP A 682 4.20 12.36 -43.01
C ASP A 682 4.64 13.84 -43.03
N GLY A 683 4.41 14.60 -41.95
CA GLY A 683 4.57 16.06 -41.92
C GLY A 683 5.58 16.67 -40.94
N GLU A 684 6.07 15.93 -39.93
CA GLU A 684 6.82 16.57 -38.83
C GLU A 684 8.33 16.71 -39.08
N ASP A 685 8.91 16.03 -40.07
CA ASP A 685 10.36 16.09 -40.33
C ASP A 685 10.81 17.25 -41.24
N GLN A 686 9.90 17.98 -41.90
CA GLN A 686 10.28 19.12 -42.76
C GLN A 686 10.46 20.45 -42.02
N ILE A 687 9.88 20.60 -40.82
CA ILE A 687 9.93 21.87 -40.07
C ILE A 687 11.27 22.02 -39.31
N ILE A 688 11.90 20.91 -38.92
CA ILE A 688 13.20 20.95 -38.24
C ILE A 688 14.35 21.18 -39.24
N GLY A 689 14.18 20.78 -40.51
CA GLY A 689 15.16 21.00 -41.57
C GLY A 689 15.29 22.46 -42.01
N SER A 690 14.18 23.22 -42.01
CA SER A 690 14.16 24.62 -42.48
C SER A 690 14.71 25.61 -41.43
N LEU A 691 14.62 25.30 -40.14
CA LEU A 691 15.23 26.12 -39.07
C LEU A 691 16.76 26.03 -39.01
N ARG A 692 17.36 24.95 -39.56
CA ARG A 692 18.82 24.78 -39.59
C ARG A 692 19.50 25.47 -40.77
N ALA A 693 18.75 25.83 -41.81
CA ALA A 693 19.28 26.53 -42.99
C ALA A 693 19.31 28.07 -42.82
N ALA A 694 18.69 28.63 -41.78
CA ALA A 694 18.61 30.07 -41.54
C ALA A 694 19.70 30.63 -40.61
N SER A 695 20.55 29.78 -40.00
CA SER A 695 21.71 30.24 -39.22
C SER A 695 22.94 30.37 -40.12
N GLY A 696 23.02 31.48 -40.85
CA GLY A 696 24.29 31.92 -41.47
C GLY A 696 25.33 32.28 -40.39
N PRO A 697 26.64 32.20 -40.70
CA PRO A 697 27.70 32.54 -39.76
C PRO A 697 27.63 34.03 -39.38
N PRO A 698 27.96 34.40 -38.13
CA PRO A 698 27.92 35.78 -37.68
C PRO A 698 29.01 36.61 -38.37
N ASP A 699 28.61 37.69 -39.03
CA ASP A 699 29.51 38.73 -39.52
C ASP A 699 30.27 39.35 -38.34
N HIS A 700 31.60 39.42 -38.49
CA HIS A 700 32.50 40.16 -37.62
C HIS A 700 32.11 41.64 -37.61
N ILE A 701 31.62 42.12 -36.46
CA ILE A 701 31.53 43.55 -36.17
C ILE A 701 32.88 43.96 -35.57
N GLU A 702 33.70 44.61 -36.39
CA GLU A 702 34.87 45.38 -35.97
C GLU A 702 34.37 46.68 -35.31
N ILE A 703 34.76 46.92 -34.06
CA ILE A 703 34.44 48.15 -33.32
C ILE A 703 35.73 48.99 -33.30
N ASP A 704 35.68 50.15 -33.95
CA ASP A 704 36.52 51.33 -33.67
C ASP A 704 35.80 52.25 -32.67
#